data_AF-A0A1N6JUY9-F1
#
_entry.id   AF-A0A1N6JUY9-F1
#
_cell.length_a   1.000
_cell.length_b   1.000
_cell.length_c   1.000
_cell.angle_alpha   90.00
_cell.angle_beta   90.00
_cell.angle_gamma   90.00
#
_symmetry.space_group_name_H-M   'P 1'
#
loop_
_entity.id
_entity.type
_entity.pdbx_description
1 polymer ?
#
loop_
_entity_poly.entity_id
_entity_poly.type
_entity_poly.pdbx_seq_one_letter_code
_entity_poly.pdbx_strand_id
1 'polypeptide(L)'
;MKKLIPIILLLFLNLFNCQFLNEQYSKSKIYSLKDSLEKGNRNAFYEIVPFLDSHKKLAEFLGYHYLETEEHILAKRAIIENSIFLPKEIVIDSISSKQFSEFLKKNNSKIKYSQEIQAFYITSIDKRKEFVEFRELPKSKFEKLIIRKSEILKKDWVKNKNIALLIQKNNPESLLRICEEFYRDRDKFNKYNRDKDEMYDLLRILIRKDIGSIGRHKSLSWDTKSYNFDNNSILNLLIYFSKNYKNFTWNDSENYFINQTLKSEKTDSISDLFEDLHNDNEAIALESFVKLSQSNPERVSKLAGEKDKNFLERTNDSIPMFPFRFLIQLSLFTEYCKQNNIDFLGNQRLDPIIEKLSSKLSFSERRKLESELIDNLKIEDITPLEYWTLIYQKKLNLQESVSRILDIYYTKNWSKILNDNQQLKLYLKKSLLFSRIGINGNLNYYAYKFMGNGSLAVEILNNIKTENPDLENQIIRIKKLCLQKLEYPIDDKKISNANFNSQKINIKDEVDKIRIISKDEDDFRYNILTLFSKIGYSQIPEAIKFADKIKFEKVSFRDKYSFLERDFGFFNIENWNSEEIRKDFLSIYQSHTEKQLYEYYLDKAGVDYKNNDGRINYDKIYEILKFNIIYPYTGSNIKENEVGAIIKILELNEKTRLGYPDKLCNSAGIYICTPTDRAWEWQKYLNDNKLLKQEHSYIVSFNYGYYLDKVVQDR
;
A
#
# COMPACT_ATOMS: atom_id res chain seq x y z
N MET A 1 33.88 -34.52 -20.46
CA MET A 1 33.01 -35.55 -19.84
C MET A 1 32.99 -35.52 -18.31
N LYS A 2 34.13 -35.49 -17.59
CA LYS A 2 34.15 -35.50 -16.10
C LYS A 2 33.43 -34.32 -15.40
N LYS A 3 33.23 -33.17 -16.07
CA LYS A 3 32.46 -32.02 -15.54
C LYS A 3 30.95 -32.04 -15.85
N LEU A 4 30.49 -32.91 -16.75
CA LEU A 4 29.06 -33.05 -17.06
C LEU A 4 28.33 -34.01 -16.09
N ILE A 5 29.07 -34.95 -15.50
CA ILE A 5 28.51 -35.98 -14.62
C ILE A 5 27.81 -35.38 -13.39
N PRO A 6 28.36 -34.36 -12.68
CA PRO A 6 27.67 -33.76 -11.54
C PRO A 6 26.39 -33.00 -11.93
N ILE A 7 26.38 -32.36 -13.11
CA ILE A 7 25.24 -31.58 -13.62
C ILE A 7 24.11 -32.52 -14.06
N ILE A 8 24.45 -33.62 -14.75
CA ILE A 8 23.49 -34.66 -15.12
C ILE A 8 22.94 -35.34 -13.86
N LEU A 9 23.78 -35.58 -12.83
CA LEU A 9 23.34 -36.16 -11.57
C LEU A 9 22.41 -35.21 -10.79
N LEU A 10 22.68 -33.89 -10.80
CA LEU A 10 21.81 -32.88 -10.18
C LEU A 10 20.49 -32.68 -10.92
N LEU A 11 20.51 -32.75 -12.26
CA LEU A 11 19.29 -32.77 -13.09
C LEU A 11 18.50 -34.06 -12.85
N PHE A 12 19.16 -35.22 -12.77
CA PHE A 12 18.51 -36.48 -12.44
C PHE A 12 17.94 -36.49 -11.02
N LEU A 13 18.65 -35.96 -10.02
CA LEU A 13 18.16 -35.88 -8.64
C LEU A 13 17.00 -34.89 -8.48
N ASN A 14 17.00 -33.76 -9.22
CA ASN A 14 15.85 -32.83 -9.21
C ASN A 14 14.65 -33.39 -10.00
N LEU A 15 14.88 -34.07 -11.12
CA LEU A 15 13.81 -34.73 -11.88
C LEU A 15 13.23 -35.93 -11.12
N PHE A 16 14.07 -36.73 -10.44
CA PHE A 16 13.61 -37.84 -9.60
C PHE A 16 12.95 -37.36 -8.31
N ASN A 17 13.43 -36.32 -7.62
CA ASN A 17 12.74 -35.80 -6.44
C ASN A 17 11.40 -35.12 -6.78
N CYS A 18 11.23 -34.55 -7.98
CA CYS A 18 9.93 -34.04 -8.43
C CYS A 18 8.99 -35.14 -8.94
N GLN A 19 9.50 -36.27 -9.44
CA GLN A 19 8.67 -37.40 -9.90
C GLN A 19 8.35 -38.41 -8.80
N PHE A 20 9.24 -38.63 -7.81
CA PHE A 20 9.00 -39.58 -6.71
C PHE A 20 7.90 -39.14 -5.75
N LEU A 21 7.62 -37.84 -5.64
CA LEU A 21 6.49 -37.34 -4.85
C LEU A 21 5.15 -37.45 -5.59
N ASN A 22 5.12 -37.68 -6.90
CA ASN A 22 3.87 -37.77 -7.68
C ASN A 22 3.30 -39.21 -7.76
N GLU A 23 4.12 -40.25 -7.59
CA GLU A 23 3.67 -41.64 -7.78
C GLU A 23 3.36 -42.40 -6.47
N GLN A 24 3.80 -41.92 -5.31
CA GLN A 24 3.53 -42.61 -4.03
C GLN A 24 2.20 -42.25 -3.35
N TYR A 25 1.46 -41.26 -3.86
CA TYR A 25 0.13 -40.94 -3.34
C TYR A 25 -0.93 -41.48 -4.30
N SER A 26 -1.50 -42.64 -3.97
CA SER A 26 -2.70 -43.14 -4.64
C SER A 26 -3.75 -42.02 -4.67
N LYS A 27 -4.21 -41.60 -5.85
CA LYS A 27 -5.35 -40.68 -5.97
C LYS A 27 -6.47 -41.23 -5.08
N SER A 28 -6.75 -40.54 -3.97
CA SER A 28 -7.75 -41.00 -3.01
C SER A 28 -9.05 -41.34 -3.75
N LYS A 29 -9.69 -42.46 -3.37
CA LYS A 29 -10.99 -42.87 -3.95
C LYS A 29 -12.01 -41.72 -3.89
N ILE A 30 -11.88 -40.83 -2.90
CA ILE A 30 -12.70 -39.62 -2.73
C ILE A 30 -12.72 -38.74 -3.99
N TYR A 31 -11.62 -38.61 -4.74
CA TYR A 31 -11.62 -37.83 -5.99
C TYR A 31 -12.49 -38.47 -7.08
N SER A 32 -12.40 -39.80 -7.26
CA SER A 32 -13.28 -40.51 -8.21
C SER A 32 -14.76 -40.46 -7.80
N LEU A 33 -15.03 -40.44 -6.49
CA LEU A 33 -16.38 -40.28 -5.95
C LEU A 33 -16.89 -38.84 -6.15
N LYS A 34 -16.04 -37.83 -5.97
CA LYS A 34 -16.35 -36.43 -6.30
C LYS A 34 -16.75 -36.29 -7.77
N ASP A 35 -15.96 -36.84 -8.70
CA ASP A 35 -16.28 -36.80 -10.13
C ASP A 35 -17.59 -37.55 -10.44
N SER A 36 -17.85 -38.64 -9.73
CA SER A 36 -19.10 -39.40 -9.84
C SER A 36 -20.31 -38.60 -9.34
N LEU A 37 -20.17 -37.87 -8.22
CA LEU A 37 -21.18 -36.96 -7.71
C LEU A 37 -21.45 -35.81 -8.70
N GLU A 38 -20.41 -35.24 -9.30
CA GLU A 38 -20.55 -34.18 -10.30
C GLU A 38 -21.37 -34.64 -11.52
N LYS A 39 -21.25 -35.92 -11.90
CA LYS A 39 -22.04 -36.58 -12.97
C LYS A 39 -23.44 -37.03 -12.55
N GLY A 40 -23.84 -36.77 -11.29
CA GLY A 40 -25.17 -37.12 -10.79
C GLY A 40 -25.33 -38.57 -10.30
N ASN A 41 -24.23 -39.31 -10.12
CA ASN A 41 -24.30 -40.64 -9.53
C ASN A 41 -24.58 -40.57 -8.03
N ARG A 42 -25.84 -40.76 -7.64
CA ARG A 42 -26.27 -40.74 -6.24
C ARG A 42 -25.59 -41.80 -5.38
N ASN A 43 -25.23 -42.95 -5.94
CA ASN A 43 -24.60 -44.04 -5.18
C ASN A 43 -23.25 -43.62 -4.60
N ALA A 44 -22.57 -42.65 -5.23
CA ALA A 44 -21.32 -42.10 -4.71
C ALA A 44 -21.49 -41.45 -3.32
N PHE A 45 -22.69 -40.98 -2.94
CA PHE A 45 -22.94 -40.53 -1.56
C PHE A 45 -22.90 -41.68 -0.56
N TYR A 46 -23.37 -42.88 -0.91
CA TYR A 46 -23.26 -44.04 -0.02
C TYR A 46 -21.82 -44.54 0.07
N GLU A 47 -21.08 -44.47 -1.03
CA GLU A 47 -19.67 -44.87 -1.06
C GLU A 47 -18.73 -43.88 -0.37
N ILE A 48 -19.11 -42.61 -0.24
CA ILE A 48 -18.29 -41.61 0.45
C ILE A 48 -18.44 -41.67 1.98
N VAL A 49 -19.51 -42.29 2.49
CA VAL A 49 -19.83 -42.40 3.93
C VAL A 49 -18.64 -42.87 4.76
N PRO A 50 -17.92 -43.96 4.44
CA PRO A 50 -16.84 -44.47 5.28
C PRO A 50 -15.67 -43.48 5.48
N PHE A 51 -15.53 -42.50 4.60
CA PHE A 51 -14.47 -41.51 4.68
C PHE A 51 -14.80 -40.36 5.64
N LEU A 52 -16.06 -40.17 6.07
CA LEU A 52 -16.48 -39.05 6.90
C LEU A 52 -15.95 -39.09 8.34
N ASP A 53 -15.58 -40.27 8.83
CA ASP A 53 -14.93 -40.45 10.14
C ASP A 53 -13.45 -40.87 9.99
N SER A 54 -12.89 -40.81 8.78
CA SER A 54 -11.50 -41.20 8.52
C SER A 54 -10.52 -40.06 8.77
N HIS A 55 -9.56 -40.30 9.65
CA HIS A 55 -8.44 -39.40 9.95
C HIS A 55 -7.17 -39.74 9.15
N LYS A 56 -7.28 -40.60 8.13
CA LYS A 56 -6.14 -40.93 7.30
C LYS A 56 -5.65 -39.67 6.58
N LYS A 57 -4.37 -39.36 6.76
CA LYS A 57 -3.70 -38.24 6.12
C LYS A 57 -3.49 -38.50 4.64
N LEU A 58 -3.69 -37.46 3.84
CA LEU A 58 -3.53 -37.45 2.40
C LEU A 58 -2.73 -36.21 1.98
N ALA A 59 -1.94 -36.38 0.93
CA ALA A 59 -1.38 -35.27 0.20
C ALA A 59 -2.44 -34.69 -0.75
N GLU A 60 -2.58 -33.38 -0.74
CA GLU A 60 -3.41 -32.60 -1.64
C GLU A 60 -2.58 -31.49 -2.28
N PHE A 61 -2.84 -31.22 -3.56
CA PHE A 61 -2.10 -30.20 -4.32
C PHE A 61 -3.03 -29.06 -4.72
N LEU A 62 -2.63 -27.83 -4.38
CA LEU A 62 -3.26 -26.60 -4.81
C LEU A 62 -2.30 -25.88 -5.76
N GLY A 63 -2.43 -26.12 -7.06
CA GLY A 63 -1.40 -25.73 -8.03
C GLY A 63 -0.06 -26.42 -7.72
N TYR A 64 0.96 -25.64 -7.37
CA TYR A 64 2.29 -26.14 -6.97
C TYR A 64 2.46 -26.29 -5.45
N HIS A 65 1.46 -25.93 -4.65
CA HIS A 65 1.52 -26.04 -3.19
C HIS A 65 1.13 -27.44 -2.72
N TYR A 66 1.98 -28.05 -1.88
CA TYR A 66 1.68 -29.27 -1.14
C TYR A 66 0.90 -28.94 0.14
N LEU A 67 -0.22 -29.62 0.36
CA LEU A 67 -1.04 -29.52 1.55
C LEU A 67 -1.25 -30.92 2.13
N GLU A 68 -1.03 -31.08 3.43
CA GLU A 68 -1.42 -32.29 4.15
C GLU A 68 -2.84 -32.09 4.69
N THR A 69 -3.74 -33.02 4.39
CA THR A 69 -5.16 -32.98 4.81
C THR A 69 -5.65 -34.35 5.24
N GLU A 70 -6.87 -34.45 5.77
CA GLU A 70 -7.47 -35.71 6.21
C GLU A 70 -8.62 -36.14 5.28
N GLU A 71 -8.81 -37.45 5.13
CA GLU A 71 -9.89 -38.02 4.30
C GLU A 71 -11.27 -37.44 4.63
N HIS A 72 -11.60 -37.25 5.91
CA HIS A 72 -12.89 -36.69 6.29
C HIS A 72 -13.11 -35.25 5.80
N ILE A 73 -12.06 -34.43 5.73
CA ILE A 73 -12.13 -33.05 5.22
C ILE A 73 -12.46 -33.10 3.72
N LEU A 74 -11.79 -33.97 2.97
CA LEU A 74 -12.04 -34.12 1.54
C LEU A 74 -13.43 -34.69 1.25
N ALA A 75 -13.90 -35.66 2.05
CA ALA A 75 -15.22 -36.25 1.93
C ALA A 75 -16.32 -35.21 2.15
N LYS A 76 -16.22 -34.41 3.22
CA LYS A 76 -17.14 -33.31 3.50
C LYS A 76 -17.13 -32.28 2.38
N ARG A 77 -15.95 -31.88 1.90
CA ARG A 77 -15.81 -30.94 0.79
C ARG A 77 -16.43 -31.47 -0.51
N ALA A 78 -16.24 -32.75 -0.85
CA ALA A 78 -16.84 -33.36 -2.03
C ALA A 78 -18.38 -33.37 -1.97
N ILE A 79 -18.96 -33.55 -0.78
CA ILE A 79 -20.42 -33.42 -0.58
C ILE A 79 -20.86 -31.96 -0.75
N ILE A 80 -20.16 -31.01 -0.10
CA ILE A 80 -20.49 -29.57 -0.16
C ILE A 80 -20.40 -29.02 -1.59
N GLU A 81 -19.35 -29.39 -2.34
CA GLU A 81 -19.15 -28.89 -3.70
C GLU A 81 -20.17 -29.41 -4.71
N ASN A 82 -20.79 -30.57 -4.44
CA ASN A 82 -21.73 -31.23 -5.35
C ASN A 82 -23.17 -31.25 -4.83
N SER A 83 -23.47 -30.55 -3.73
CA SER A 83 -24.82 -30.45 -3.20
C SER A 83 -25.13 -29.03 -2.72
N ILE A 84 -26.42 -28.72 -2.71
CA ILE A 84 -26.94 -27.47 -2.18
C ILE A 84 -27.92 -27.76 -1.04
N PHE A 85 -27.63 -28.72 -0.17
CA PHE A 85 -28.53 -28.98 0.97
C PHE A 85 -28.58 -27.78 1.92
N LEU A 86 -29.77 -27.51 2.47
CA LEU A 86 -29.95 -26.41 3.42
C LEU A 86 -29.44 -26.82 4.80
N PRO A 87 -28.93 -25.89 5.63
CA PRO A 87 -28.50 -26.19 7.00
C PRO A 87 -29.58 -26.87 7.87
N LYS A 88 -30.86 -26.56 7.62
CA LYS A 88 -32.00 -27.22 8.29
C LYS A 88 -32.27 -28.65 7.81
N GLU A 89 -31.76 -29.02 6.64
CA GLU A 89 -31.83 -30.38 6.10
C GLU A 89 -30.65 -31.20 6.63
N ILE A 90 -29.45 -30.62 6.59
CA ILE A 90 -28.20 -31.24 7.06
C ILE A 90 -27.10 -30.20 7.28
N VAL A 91 -26.26 -30.43 8.29
CA VAL A 91 -25.03 -29.65 8.54
C VAL A 91 -23.83 -30.57 8.25
N ILE A 92 -23.11 -30.33 7.15
CA ILE A 92 -22.05 -31.25 6.67
C ILE A 92 -20.75 -31.09 7.46
N ASP A 93 -20.41 -29.90 7.92
CA ASP A 93 -19.11 -29.61 8.53
C ASP A 93 -18.83 -30.48 9.78
N SER A 94 -19.87 -30.81 10.54
CA SER A 94 -19.80 -31.60 11.78
C SER A 94 -20.39 -33.01 11.68
N ILE A 95 -20.71 -33.49 10.47
CA ILE A 95 -21.42 -34.77 10.31
C ILE A 95 -20.51 -35.99 10.43
N SER A 96 -21.00 -37.05 11.05
CA SER A 96 -20.37 -38.39 11.07
C SER A 96 -20.89 -39.32 9.98
N SER A 97 -20.19 -40.43 9.72
CA SER A 97 -20.62 -41.45 8.76
C SER A 97 -22.03 -41.98 9.08
N LYS A 98 -22.31 -42.23 10.37
CA LYS A 98 -23.62 -42.71 10.83
C LYS A 98 -24.72 -41.70 10.54
N GLN A 99 -24.52 -40.44 10.95
CA GLN A 99 -25.50 -39.37 10.73
C GLN A 99 -25.78 -39.14 9.25
N PHE A 100 -24.74 -39.16 8.41
CA PHE A 100 -24.92 -38.98 6.97
C PHE A 100 -25.64 -40.17 6.33
N SER A 101 -25.31 -41.39 6.72
CA SER A 101 -26.02 -42.61 6.26
C SER A 101 -27.50 -42.59 6.62
N GLU A 102 -27.85 -42.20 7.84
CA GLU A 102 -29.24 -42.01 8.29
C GLU A 102 -29.95 -40.92 7.49
N PHE A 103 -29.27 -39.79 7.23
CA PHE A 103 -29.79 -38.72 6.39
C PHE A 103 -30.09 -39.21 4.96
N LEU A 104 -29.17 -39.95 4.33
CA LEU A 104 -29.35 -40.50 2.98
C LEU A 104 -30.52 -41.48 2.93
N LYS A 105 -30.63 -42.40 3.91
CA LYS A 105 -31.76 -43.36 4.00
C LYS A 105 -33.09 -42.63 4.15
N LYS A 106 -33.18 -41.67 5.08
CA LYS A 106 -34.39 -40.88 5.36
C LYS A 106 -34.85 -40.06 4.16
N ASN A 107 -33.92 -39.55 3.36
CA ASN A 107 -34.19 -38.63 2.26
C ASN A 107 -33.97 -39.22 0.86
N ASN A 108 -33.81 -40.54 0.72
CA ASN A 108 -33.40 -41.17 -0.54
C ASN A 108 -34.31 -40.79 -1.72
N SER A 109 -35.64 -40.80 -1.52
CA SER A 109 -36.61 -40.40 -2.55
C SER A 109 -36.71 -38.89 -2.79
N LYS A 110 -36.18 -38.07 -1.86
CA LYS A 110 -36.25 -36.60 -1.89
C LYS A 110 -35.01 -35.97 -2.50
N ILE A 111 -33.85 -36.64 -2.43
CA ILE A 111 -32.61 -36.17 -3.05
C ILE A 111 -32.76 -36.26 -4.57
N LYS A 112 -32.66 -35.12 -5.24
CA LYS A 112 -32.71 -34.96 -6.69
C LYS A 112 -31.40 -34.39 -7.20
N TYR A 113 -31.09 -34.64 -8.47
CA TYR A 113 -29.94 -34.07 -9.16
C TYR A 113 -30.45 -33.14 -10.26
N SER A 114 -29.89 -31.93 -10.35
CA SER A 114 -30.10 -31.04 -11.50
C SER A 114 -28.90 -31.13 -12.42
N GLN A 115 -29.16 -31.49 -13.68
CA GLN A 115 -28.15 -31.57 -14.72
C GLN A 115 -27.68 -30.18 -15.15
N GLU A 116 -28.57 -29.19 -15.07
CA GLU A 116 -28.32 -27.80 -15.46
C GLU A 116 -27.19 -27.21 -14.61
N ILE A 117 -27.25 -27.43 -13.29
CA ILE A 117 -26.32 -26.82 -12.32
C ILE A 117 -25.31 -27.79 -11.70
N GLN A 118 -25.39 -29.08 -12.08
CA GLN A 118 -24.55 -30.16 -11.59
C GLN A 118 -24.46 -30.20 -10.06
N ALA A 119 -25.63 -30.29 -9.41
CA ALA A 119 -25.73 -30.34 -7.97
C ALA A 119 -26.94 -31.14 -7.49
N PHE A 120 -26.77 -31.79 -6.34
CA PHE A 120 -27.84 -32.46 -5.62
C PHE A 120 -28.59 -31.52 -4.69
N TYR A 121 -29.91 -31.72 -4.58
CA TYR A 121 -30.77 -30.91 -3.72
C TYR A 121 -31.93 -31.73 -3.15
N ILE A 122 -32.49 -31.27 -2.03
CA ILE A 122 -33.78 -31.75 -1.49
C ILE A 122 -34.83 -30.66 -1.69
N THR A 123 -34.61 -29.48 -1.12
CA THR A 123 -35.44 -28.30 -1.41
C THR A 123 -35.14 -27.77 -2.81
N SER A 124 -36.16 -27.69 -3.66
CA SER A 124 -36.04 -27.14 -5.02
C SER A 124 -35.64 -25.67 -5.01
N ILE A 125 -34.95 -25.23 -6.06
CA ILE A 125 -34.33 -23.89 -6.14
C ILE A 125 -35.36 -22.78 -5.98
N ASP A 126 -36.50 -22.91 -6.66
CA ASP A 126 -37.66 -22.01 -6.64
C ASP A 126 -38.32 -21.83 -5.25
N LYS A 127 -38.04 -22.72 -4.29
CA LYS A 127 -38.60 -22.68 -2.93
C LYS A 127 -37.64 -22.12 -1.88
N ARG A 128 -36.42 -21.75 -2.28
CA ARG A 128 -35.38 -21.26 -1.36
C ARG A 128 -35.54 -19.77 -1.11
N LYS A 129 -34.99 -19.27 -0.01
CA LYS A 129 -34.87 -17.82 0.20
C LYS A 129 -33.63 -17.32 -0.53
N GLU A 130 -33.76 -16.16 -1.16
CA GLU A 130 -32.72 -15.42 -1.85
C GLU A 130 -32.37 -14.15 -1.11
N PHE A 131 -31.15 -13.67 -1.33
CA PHE A 131 -30.67 -12.39 -0.83
C PHE A 131 -29.95 -11.68 -1.98
N VAL A 132 -30.75 -10.99 -2.80
CA VAL A 132 -30.29 -10.23 -3.95
C VAL A 132 -30.90 -8.83 -3.86
N GLU A 133 -30.06 -7.83 -4.08
CA GLU A 133 -30.44 -6.42 -4.14
C GLU A 133 -30.08 -5.84 -5.50
N PHE A 134 -30.80 -4.80 -5.92
CA PHE A 134 -30.57 -4.14 -7.20
C PHE A 134 -30.39 -2.64 -6.98
N ARG A 135 -29.50 -2.05 -7.76
CA ARG A 135 -29.40 -0.60 -7.91
C ARG A 135 -29.28 -0.25 -9.38
N GLU A 136 -29.57 1.00 -9.72
CA GLU A 136 -29.31 1.50 -11.07
C GLU A 136 -27.84 1.26 -11.43
N LEU A 137 -27.57 0.94 -12.69
CA LEU A 137 -26.21 0.74 -13.14
C LEU A 137 -25.59 2.13 -13.43
N PRO A 138 -24.47 2.52 -12.78
CA PRO A 138 -23.79 3.78 -13.10
C PRO A 138 -23.52 3.88 -14.60
N LYS A 139 -23.68 5.08 -15.16
CA LYS A 139 -23.61 5.31 -16.60
C LYS A 139 -22.22 4.95 -17.14
N SER A 140 -21.17 5.42 -16.47
CA SER A 140 -19.77 5.13 -16.84
C SER A 140 -19.47 3.64 -16.80
N LYS A 141 -20.01 2.91 -15.81
CA LYS A 141 -19.91 1.44 -15.73
C LYS A 141 -20.63 0.76 -16.88
N PHE A 142 -21.86 1.17 -17.20
CA PHE A 142 -22.61 0.60 -18.31
C PHE A 142 -21.90 0.79 -19.66
N GLU A 143 -21.34 1.97 -19.91
CA GLU A 143 -20.58 2.27 -21.13
C GLU A 143 -19.34 1.35 -21.27
N LYS A 144 -18.65 1.05 -20.17
CA LYS A 144 -17.54 0.06 -20.17
C LYS A 144 -18.05 -1.37 -20.45
N LEU A 145 -19.14 -1.76 -19.81
CA LEU A 145 -19.69 -3.11 -19.94
C LEU A 145 -20.25 -3.39 -21.34
N ILE A 146 -20.95 -2.43 -21.95
CA ILE A 146 -21.63 -2.64 -23.23
C ILE A 146 -20.64 -2.92 -24.38
N ILE A 147 -19.43 -2.34 -24.31
CA ILE A 147 -18.34 -2.60 -25.28
C ILE A 147 -17.97 -4.09 -25.28
N ARG A 148 -17.93 -4.71 -24.10
CA ARG A 148 -17.58 -6.13 -23.92
C ARG A 148 -18.71 -7.09 -24.30
N LYS A 149 -19.96 -6.61 -24.47
CA LYS A 149 -21.13 -7.47 -24.79
C LYS A 149 -20.87 -8.37 -25.99
N SER A 150 -20.32 -7.82 -27.07
CA SER A 150 -20.07 -8.58 -28.31
C SER A 150 -18.98 -9.65 -28.16
N GLU A 151 -18.00 -9.42 -27.29
CA GLU A 151 -16.95 -10.37 -26.95
C GLU A 151 -17.51 -11.52 -26.11
N ILE A 152 -18.27 -11.19 -25.06
CA ILE A 152 -18.89 -12.17 -24.16
C ILE A 152 -19.82 -13.10 -24.95
N LEU A 153 -20.64 -12.55 -25.86
CA LEU A 153 -21.55 -13.35 -26.69
C LEU A 153 -20.86 -14.36 -27.63
N LYS A 154 -19.54 -14.23 -27.86
CA LYS A 154 -18.76 -15.17 -28.68
C LYS A 154 -18.20 -16.35 -27.88
N LYS A 155 -18.27 -16.32 -26.55
CA LYS A 155 -17.70 -17.34 -25.66
C LYS A 155 -18.43 -18.68 -25.78
N ASP A 156 -17.69 -19.76 -25.53
CA ASP A 156 -18.20 -21.12 -25.69
C ASP A 156 -19.33 -21.44 -24.72
N TRP A 157 -19.26 -20.96 -23.48
CA TRP A 157 -20.32 -21.14 -22.49
C TRP A 157 -21.65 -20.49 -22.92
N VAL A 158 -21.59 -19.39 -23.68
CA VAL A 158 -22.78 -18.74 -24.24
C VAL A 158 -23.36 -19.55 -25.41
N LYS A 159 -22.50 -19.97 -26.36
CA LYS A 159 -22.92 -20.66 -27.59
C LYS A 159 -23.43 -22.07 -27.30
N ASN A 160 -22.68 -22.87 -26.55
CA ASN A 160 -22.97 -24.27 -26.29
C ASN A 160 -24.26 -24.49 -25.48
N LYS A 161 -24.75 -23.43 -24.81
CA LYS A 161 -25.99 -23.45 -24.02
C LYS A 161 -27.13 -22.69 -24.67
N ASN A 162 -27.01 -22.31 -25.94
CA ASN A 162 -28.01 -21.54 -26.68
C ASN A 162 -28.39 -20.20 -26.02
N ILE A 163 -27.55 -19.65 -25.15
CA ILE A 163 -27.83 -18.39 -24.44
C ILE A 163 -27.90 -17.23 -25.44
N ALA A 164 -26.96 -17.19 -26.40
CA ALA A 164 -26.98 -16.17 -27.46
C ALA A 164 -28.28 -16.22 -28.29
N LEU A 165 -28.79 -17.42 -28.59
CA LEU A 165 -30.03 -17.59 -29.34
C LEU A 165 -31.25 -17.12 -28.54
N LEU A 166 -31.28 -17.37 -27.22
CA LEU A 166 -32.34 -16.88 -26.34
C LEU A 166 -32.33 -15.35 -26.26
N ILE A 167 -31.14 -14.74 -26.14
CA ILE A 167 -30.97 -13.28 -26.15
C ILE A 167 -31.42 -12.69 -27.49
N GLN A 168 -31.02 -13.29 -28.61
CA GLN A 168 -31.43 -12.85 -29.96
C GLN A 168 -32.95 -12.93 -30.16
N LYS A 169 -33.61 -13.90 -29.52
CA LYS A 169 -35.07 -14.06 -29.52
C LYS A 169 -35.76 -13.23 -28.45
N ASN A 170 -35.04 -12.36 -27.75
CA ASN A 170 -35.57 -11.53 -26.67
C ASN A 170 -36.27 -12.36 -25.57
N ASN A 171 -35.84 -13.61 -25.36
CA ASN A 171 -36.46 -14.53 -24.41
C ASN A 171 -35.82 -14.39 -23.02
N PRO A 172 -36.58 -13.98 -21.97
CA PRO A 172 -36.03 -13.77 -20.64
C PRO A 172 -35.50 -15.05 -19.97
N GLU A 173 -35.80 -16.25 -20.50
CA GLU A 173 -35.15 -17.49 -20.08
C GLU A 173 -33.62 -17.42 -20.20
N SER A 174 -33.07 -16.56 -21.08
CA SER A 174 -31.62 -16.32 -21.15
C SER A 174 -31.04 -15.93 -19.79
N LEU A 175 -31.76 -15.14 -18.98
CA LEU A 175 -31.30 -14.71 -17.66
C LEU A 175 -31.12 -15.91 -16.71
N LEU A 176 -32.09 -16.84 -16.72
CA LEU A 176 -32.01 -18.08 -15.95
C LEU A 176 -30.85 -18.96 -16.45
N ARG A 177 -30.72 -19.14 -17.78
CA ARG A 177 -29.64 -19.97 -18.35
C ARG A 177 -28.24 -19.46 -18.03
N ILE A 178 -28.06 -18.14 -17.99
CA ILE A 178 -26.79 -17.54 -17.55
C ILE A 178 -26.52 -17.92 -16.09
N CYS A 179 -27.49 -17.78 -15.18
CA CYS A 179 -27.30 -18.16 -13.78
C CYS A 179 -27.08 -19.67 -13.57
N GLU A 180 -27.70 -20.52 -14.39
CA GLU A 180 -27.47 -21.97 -14.36
C GLU A 180 -26.04 -22.32 -14.74
N GLU A 181 -25.52 -21.75 -15.84
CA GLU A 181 -24.10 -21.89 -16.21
C GLU A 181 -23.20 -21.31 -15.12
N PHE A 182 -23.52 -20.13 -14.62
CA PHE A 182 -22.73 -19.47 -13.61
C PHE A 182 -22.56 -20.32 -12.35
N TYR A 183 -23.63 -20.97 -11.91
CA TYR A 183 -23.53 -21.91 -10.80
C TYR A 183 -22.89 -23.23 -11.18
N ARG A 184 -23.09 -23.75 -12.39
CA ARG A 184 -22.43 -24.98 -12.86
C ARG A 184 -20.91 -24.83 -12.83
N ASP A 185 -20.40 -23.71 -13.34
CA ASP A 185 -18.98 -23.39 -13.42
C ASP A 185 -18.42 -22.74 -12.15
N ARG A 186 -19.19 -22.71 -11.04
CA ARG A 186 -18.77 -22.20 -9.73
C ARG A 186 -17.38 -22.71 -9.30
N ASP A 187 -16.72 -21.93 -8.45
CA ASP A 187 -15.42 -22.30 -7.90
C ASP A 187 -15.52 -23.61 -7.10
N LYS A 188 -14.68 -24.59 -7.42
CA LYS A 188 -14.49 -25.83 -6.66
C LYS A 188 -13.01 -25.95 -6.32
N PHE A 189 -12.65 -26.84 -5.39
CA PHE A 189 -11.26 -27.07 -5.07
C PHE A 189 -10.44 -27.38 -6.34
N ASN A 190 -9.40 -26.57 -6.57
CA ASN A 190 -8.50 -26.61 -7.74
C ASN A 190 -9.19 -26.42 -9.12
N LYS A 191 -10.42 -25.90 -9.16
CA LYS A 191 -11.14 -25.53 -10.38
C LYS A 191 -11.79 -24.17 -10.18
N TYR A 192 -11.26 -23.15 -10.85
CA TYR A 192 -11.70 -21.76 -10.71
C TYR A 192 -12.50 -21.31 -11.93
N ASN A 193 -13.60 -20.59 -11.71
CA ASN A 193 -14.38 -19.98 -12.77
C ASN A 193 -13.64 -18.76 -13.35
N ARG A 194 -13.00 -18.94 -14.50
CA ARG A 194 -12.29 -17.84 -15.18
C ARG A 194 -13.24 -16.86 -15.89
N ASP A 195 -14.48 -17.27 -16.15
CA ASP A 195 -15.50 -16.49 -16.85
C ASP A 195 -16.52 -15.84 -15.89
N LYS A 196 -16.29 -15.91 -14.58
CA LYS A 196 -17.16 -15.38 -13.52
C LYS A 196 -17.57 -13.92 -13.76
N ASP A 197 -16.60 -13.08 -14.09
CA ASP A 197 -16.83 -11.65 -14.35
C ASP A 197 -17.72 -11.48 -15.60
N GLU A 198 -17.49 -12.27 -16.65
CA GLU A 198 -18.22 -12.19 -17.91
C GLU A 198 -19.68 -12.61 -17.78
N MET A 199 -19.97 -13.67 -17.03
CA MET A 199 -21.33 -14.14 -16.78
C MET A 199 -22.13 -13.11 -15.99
N TYR A 200 -21.51 -12.52 -14.97
CA TYR A 200 -22.13 -11.50 -14.14
C TYR A 200 -22.32 -10.18 -14.88
N ASP A 201 -21.34 -9.76 -15.69
CA ASP A 201 -21.43 -8.59 -16.55
C ASP A 201 -22.53 -8.73 -17.60
N LEU A 202 -22.68 -9.92 -18.21
CA LEU A 202 -23.77 -10.17 -19.17
C LEU A 202 -25.15 -10.02 -18.51
N LEU A 203 -25.33 -10.50 -17.27
CA LEU A 203 -26.58 -10.30 -16.53
C LEU A 203 -26.87 -8.81 -16.33
N ARG A 204 -25.88 -8.04 -15.86
CA ARG A 204 -26.02 -6.59 -15.64
C ARG A 204 -26.37 -5.83 -16.92
N ILE A 205 -25.73 -6.18 -18.03
CA ILE A 205 -26.00 -5.60 -19.35
C ILE A 205 -27.46 -5.88 -19.75
N LEU A 206 -27.90 -7.13 -19.59
CA LEU A 206 -29.22 -7.57 -20.06
C LEU A 206 -30.37 -7.03 -19.21
N ILE A 207 -30.16 -6.60 -17.96
CA ILE A 207 -31.22 -5.99 -17.15
C ILE A 207 -30.99 -4.50 -16.85
N ARG A 208 -29.84 -3.96 -17.26
CA ARG A 208 -29.36 -2.58 -17.01
C ARG A 208 -29.40 -2.19 -15.52
N LYS A 209 -29.05 -3.13 -14.64
CA LYS A 209 -28.95 -2.93 -13.19
C LYS A 209 -27.63 -3.48 -12.67
N ASP A 210 -27.14 -2.89 -11.60
CA ASP A 210 -26.12 -3.53 -10.77
C ASP A 210 -26.80 -4.49 -9.78
N ILE A 211 -26.14 -5.61 -9.46
CA ILE A 211 -26.78 -6.77 -8.79
C ILE A 211 -26.01 -7.15 -7.52
N GLY A 212 -26.43 -6.66 -6.36
CA GLY A 212 -25.85 -7.03 -5.08
C GLY A 212 -26.24 -8.44 -4.68
N SER A 213 -25.29 -9.25 -4.21
CA SER A 213 -25.59 -10.59 -3.69
C SER A 213 -24.81 -10.91 -2.41
N ILE A 214 -25.49 -11.55 -1.46
CA ILE A 214 -24.90 -11.92 -0.17
C ILE A 214 -24.15 -13.26 -0.29
N GLY A 215 -22.87 -13.28 0.12
CA GLY A 215 -22.05 -14.50 0.20
C GLY A 215 -22.02 -15.14 1.60
N ARG A 216 -21.05 -16.03 1.85
CA ARG A 216 -20.89 -16.77 3.14
C ARG A 216 -20.79 -15.87 4.37
N HIS A 217 -20.22 -14.67 4.25
CA HIS A 217 -20.03 -13.74 5.37
C HIS A 217 -21.23 -12.83 5.64
N LYS A 218 -22.40 -13.12 5.05
CA LYS A 218 -23.64 -12.33 5.18
C LYS A 218 -23.48 -10.85 4.79
N SER A 219 -22.42 -10.54 4.03
CA SER A 219 -22.13 -9.21 3.52
C SER A 219 -22.55 -9.13 2.07
N LEU A 220 -23.25 -8.06 1.70
CA LEU A 220 -23.63 -7.76 0.32
C LEU A 220 -22.36 -7.45 -0.50
N SER A 221 -22.23 -8.08 -1.67
CA SER A 221 -21.20 -7.76 -2.65
C SER A 221 -21.82 -7.30 -3.96
N TRP A 222 -21.29 -6.21 -4.49
CA TRP A 222 -21.61 -5.67 -5.82
C TRP A 222 -20.50 -5.97 -6.83
N ASP A 223 -19.54 -6.84 -6.53
CA ASP A 223 -18.46 -7.17 -7.45
C ASP A 223 -18.01 -8.61 -7.30
N THR A 224 -17.79 -9.28 -8.42
CA THR A 224 -17.30 -10.66 -8.47
C THR A 224 -15.88 -10.82 -7.96
N LYS A 225 -15.08 -9.75 -7.98
CA LYS A 225 -13.71 -9.71 -7.41
C LYS A 225 -13.69 -9.51 -5.90
N SER A 226 -14.83 -9.18 -5.29
CA SER A 226 -14.93 -9.11 -3.84
C SER A 226 -14.69 -10.48 -3.23
N TYR A 227 -13.92 -10.55 -2.14
CA TYR A 227 -13.77 -11.77 -1.35
C TYR A 227 -15.13 -12.30 -0.83
N ASN A 228 -16.12 -11.42 -0.67
CA ASN A 228 -17.47 -11.80 -0.25
C ASN A 228 -18.35 -12.33 -1.39
N PHE A 229 -17.93 -12.27 -2.65
CA PHE A 229 -18.68 -12.83 -3.77
C PHE A 229 -18.23 -14.28 -4.01
N ASP A 230 -18.93 -15.23 -3.40
CA ASP A 230 -18.60 -16.66 -3.43
C ASP A 230 -19.70 -17.49 -4.10
N ASN A 231 -19.63 -18.82 -3.97
CA ASN A 231 -20.64 -19.72 -4.50
C ASN A 231 -22.04 -19.50 -3.90
N ASN A 232 -22.17 -18.95 -2.69
CA ASN A 232 -23.47 -18.60 -2.13
C ASN A 232 -24.05 -17.37 -2.82
N SER A 233 -23.21 -16.39 -3.19
CA SER A 233 -23.64 -15.26 -4.01
C SER A 233 -24.18 -15.75 -5.35
N ILE A 234 -23.46 -16.65 -6.03
CA ILE A 234 -23.90 -17.22 -7.32
C ILE A 234 -25.22 -18.02 -7.14
N LEU A 235 -25.34 -18.80 -6.06
CA LEU A 235 -26.58 -19.53 -5.75
C LEU A 235 -27.76 -18.58 -5.53
N ASN A 236 -27.56 -17.48 -4.83
CA ASN A 236 -28.60 -16.47 -4.59
C ASN A 236 -29.10 -15.84 -5.89
N LEU A 237 -28.20 -15.56 -6.85
CA LEU A 237 -28.58 -15.12 -8.19
C LEU A 237 -29.45 -16.16 -8.90
N LEU A 238 -29.03 -17.42 -8.89
CA LEU A 238 -29.79 -18.52 -9.49
C LEU A 238 -31.18 -18.68 -8.87
N ILE A 239 -31.28 -18.62 -7.53
CA ILE A 239 -32.58 -18.68 -6.84
C ILE A 239 -33.46 -17.51 -7.29
N TYR A 240 -32.95 -16.28 -7.28
CA TYR A 240 -33.71 -15.10 -7.69
C TYR A 240 -34.24 -15.23 -9.13
N PHE A 241 -33.36 -15.54 -10.09
CA PHE A 241 -33.78 -15.61 -11.48
C PHE A 241 -34.66 -16.82 -11.77
N SER A 242 -34.50 -17.96 -11.08
CA SER A 242 -35.41 -19.11 -11.23
C SER A 242 -36.86 -18.77 -10.91
N LYS A 243 -37.09 -17.84 -9.97
CA LYS A 243 -38.41 -17.38 -9.57
C LYS A 243 -38.94 -16.25 -10.44
N ASN A 244 -38.06 -15.35 -10.86
CA ASN A 244 -38.46 -14.04 -11.37
C ASN A 244 -38.20 -13.82 -12.86
N TYR A 245 -37.48 -14.69 -13.58
CA TYR A 245 -37.12 -14.43 -14.98
C TYR A 245 -38.35 -14.16 -15.87
N LYS A 246 -39.47 -14.82 -15.62
CA LYS A 246 -40.72 -14.63 -16.38
C LYS A 246 -41.35 -13.23 -16.21
N ASN A 247 -40.97 -12.49 -15.17
CA ASN A 247 -41.45 -11.13 -14.91
C ASN A 247 -40.65 -10.08 -15.71
N PHE A 248 -39.62 -10.50 -16.44
CA PHE A 248 -38.85 -9.64 -17.31
C PHE A 248 -39.42 -9.64 -18.72
N THR A 249 -39.59 -8.44 -19.26
CA THR A 249 -40.08 -8.18 -20.61
C THR A 249 -39.02 -7.42 -21.40
N TRP A 250 -38.86 -7.71 -22.68
CA TRP A 250 -37.86 -7.05 -23.49
C TRP A 250 -38.29 -5.62 -23.87
N ASN A 251 -37.38 -4.66 -23.79
CA ASN A 251 -37.56 -3.32 -24.32
C ASN A 251 -36.77 -3.18 -25.63
N ASP A 252 -37.49 -3.17 -26.77
CA ASP A 252 -36.89 -3.02 -28.10
C ASP A 252 -36.16 -1.69 -28.31
N SER A 253 -36.64 -0.60 -27.68
CA SER A 253 -36.05 0.73 -27.86
C SER A 253 -34.67 0.85 -27.21
N GLU A 254 -34.44 0.12 -26.12
CA GLU A 254 -33.21 0.23 -25.32
C GLU A 254 -32.37 -1.06 -25.28
N ASN A 255 -32.87 -2.16 -25.86
CA ASN A 255 -32.18 -3.45 -26.00
C ASN A 255 -31.79 -4.14 -24.68
N TYR A 256 -32.68 -4.15 -23.70
CA TYR A 256 -32.54 -4.88 -22.43
C TYR A 256 -33.90 -5.30 -21.85
N PHE A 257 -33.86 -6.16 -20.83
CA PHE A 257 -35.02 -6.66 -20.10
C PHE A 257 -35.45 -5.74 -18.95
N ILE A 258 -36.73 -5.36 -18.94
CA ILE A 258 -37.38 -4.57 -17.89
C ILE A 258 -38.29 -5.46 -17.04
N ASN A 259 -38.21 -5.30 -15.72
CA ASN A 259 -39.18 -5.81 -14.77
C ASN A 259 -39.74 -4.64 -13.95
N GLN A 260 -41.03 -4.32 -14.15
CA GLN A 260 -41.69 -3.17 -13.50
C GLN A 260 -41.83 -3.32 -11.98
N THR A 261 -41.76 -4.55 -11.47
CA THR A 261 -41.85 -4.85 -10.04
C THR A 261 -40.48 -4.88 -9.34
N LEU A 262 -39.40 -4.74 -10.11
CA LEU A 262 -38.03 -4.77 -9.60
C LEU A 262 -37.74 -3.52 -8.77
N LYS A 263 -37.66 -3.68 -7.45
CA LYS A 263 -37.20 -2.61 -6.56
C LYS A 263 -35.71 -2.39 -6.79
N SER A 264 -35.31 -1.15 -7.04
CA SER A 264 -33.92 -0.77 -7.31
C SER A 264 -33.57 0.53 -6.60
N GLU A 265 -32.42 0.57 -5.92
CA GLU A 265 -31.85 1.81 -5.36
C GLU A 265 -31.40 2.72 -6.51
N LYS A 266 -31.71 4.01 -6.43
CA LYS A 266 -31.25 4.99 -7.43
C LYS A 266 -29.74 5.22 -7.26
N THR A 267 -29.02 5.36 -8.37
CA THR A 267 -27.65 5.87 -8.36
C THR A 267 -27.63 7.39 -8.43
N ASP A 268 -26.56 7.96 -7.91
CA ASP A 268 -26.25 9.39 -7.94
C ASP A 268 -24.98 9.64 -8.77
N SER A 269 -24.72 10.90 -9.10
CA SER A 269 -23.51 11.30 -9.84
C SER A 269 -22.21 10.94 -9.12
N ILE A 270 -22.23 10.84 -7.78
CA ILE A 270 -21.09 10.37 -6.99
C ILE A 270 -20.73 8.91 -7.35
N SER A 271 -21.73 8.06 -7.62
CA SER A 271 -21.48 6.68 -8.04
C SER A 271 -20.71 6.62 -9.36
N ASP A 272 -21.04 7.49 -10.32
CA ASP A 272 -20.34 7.55 -11.61
C ASP A 272 -18.87 7.96 -11.43
N LEU A 273 -18.59 8.93 -10.55
CA LEU A 273 -17.22 9.37 -10.26
C LEU A 273 -16.35 8.25 -9.66
N PHE A 274 -16.93 7.37 -8.83
CA PHE A 274 -16.20 6.21 -8.29
C PHE A 274 -15.78 5.22 -9.38
N GLU A 275 -16.62 5.03 -10.40
CA GLU A 275 -16.31 4.16 -11.55
C GLU A 275 -15.26 4.80 -12.47
N ASP A 276 -15.18 6.14 -12.49
CA ASP A 276 -14.17 6.90 -13.22
C ASP A 276 -12.78 6.88 -12.58
N LEU A 277 -12.65 6.48 -11.31
CA LEU A 277 -11.34 6.23 -10.68
C LEU A 277 -10.56 5.09 -11.37
N HIS A 278 -11.28 4.22 -12.08
CA HIS A 278 -10.73 3.13 -12.89
C HIS A 278 -10.70 3.48 -14.39
N ASN A 279 -10.79 4.75 -14.76
CA ASN A 279 -10.66 5.18 -16.14
C ASN A 279 -9.18 5.12 -16.56
N ASP A 280 -8.89 4.63 -17.77
CA ASP A 280 -7.51 4.59 -18.29
C ASP A 280 -6.96 6.00 -18.57
N ASN A 281 -7.85 6.98 -18.82
CA ASN A 281 -7.48 8.37 -18.95
C ASN A 281 -7.15 8.98 -17.56
N GLU A 282 -5.87 9.28 -17.36
CA GLU A 282 -5.34 9.85 -16.11
C GLU A 282 -6.04 11.16 -15.70
N ALA A 283 -6.37 12.03 -16.66
CA ALA A 283 -7.03 13.29 -16.36
C ALA A 283 -8.45 13.09 -15.83
N ILE A 284 -9.21 12.15 -16.42
CA ILE A 284 -10.56 11.81 -15.95
C ILE A 284 -10.50 11.21 -14.55
N ALA A 285 -9.59 10.27 -14.31
CA ALA A 285 -9.45 9.62 -13.00
C ALA A 285 -9.06 10.63 -11.91
N LEU A 286 -8.10 11.51 -12.19
CA LEU A 286 -7.67 12.57 -11.28
C LEU A 286 -8.77 13.59 -11.01
N GLU A 287 -9.46 14.07 -12.04
CA GLU A 287 -10.58 15.02 -11.89
C GLU A 287 -11.71 14.41 -11.04
N SER A 288 -12.05 13.15 -11.28
CA SER A 288 -13.03 12.42 -10.49
C SER A 288 -12.58 12.25 -9.03
N PHE A 289 -11.31 11.95 -8.79
CA PHE A 289 -10.75 11.90 -7.43
C PHE A 289 -10.86 13.25 -6.71
N VAL A 290 -10.52 14.35 -7.40
CA VAL A 290 -10.66 15.72 -6.87
C VAL A 290 -12.13 16.02 -6.53
N LYS A 291 -13.07 15.76 -7.45
CA LYS A 291 -14.51 15.96 -7.23
C LYS A 291 -15.04 15.14 -6.05
N LEU A 292 -14.64 13.87 -5.95
CA LEU A 292 -15.02 12.99 -4.84
C LEU A 292 -14.47 13.49 -3.51
N SER A 293 -13.23 13.98 -3.48
CA SER A 293 -12.62 14.56 -2.27
C SER A 293 -13.33 15.81 -1.77
N GLN A 294 -14.24 16.40 -2.58
CA GLN A 294 -15.03 17.59 -2.28
C GLN A 294 -16.54 17.27 -2.17
N SER A 295 -16.93 16.01 -2.33
CA SER A 295 -18.32 15.57 -2.31
C SER A 295 -18.82 15.27 -0.89
N ASN A 296 -20.11 14.94 -0.75
CA ASN A 296 -20.72 14.62 0.54
C ASN A 296 -19.95 13.48 1.27
N PRO A 297 -19.42 13.72 2.48
CA PRO A 297 -18.54 12.75 3.15
C PRO A 297 -19.21 11.44 3.53
N GLU A 298 -20.49 11.47 3.92
CA GLU A 298 -21.24 10.26 4.29
C GLU A 298 -21.38 9.33 3.08
N ARG A 299 -21.77 9.89 1.93
CA ARG A 299 -21.92 9.15 0.69
C ARG A 299 -20.58 8.63 0.16
N VAL A 300 -19.54 9.45 0.19
CA VAL A 300 -18.17 9.05 -0.17
C VAL A 300 -17.70 7.91 0.73
N SER A 301 -17.92 7.99 2.04
CA SER A 301 -17.52 6.95 2.99
C SER A 301 -18.24 5.62 2.76
N LYS A 302 -19.55 5.64 2.49
CA LYS A 302 -20.33 4.44 2.13
C LYS A 302 -19.72 3.74 0.91
N LEU A 303 -19.52 4.48 -0.20
CA LEU A 303 -19.01 3.92 -1.45
C LEU A 303 -17.53 3.51 -1.37
N ALA A 304 -16.70 4.30 -0.69
CA ALA A 304 -15.30 3.95 -0.42
C ALA A 304 -15.19 2.66 0.38
N GLY A 305 -16.02 2.47 1.42
CA GLY A 305 -16.06 1.23 2.21
C GLY A 305 -16.59 0.02 1.44
N GLU A 306 -17.46 0.22 0.45
CA GLU A 306 -17.86 -0.83 -0.50
C GLU A 306 -16.69 -1.25 -1.40
N LYS A 307 -15.93 -0.29 -1.93
CA LYS A 307 -14.83 -0.51 -2.90
C LYS A 307 -13.52 -0.97 -2.26
N ASP A 308 -13.18 -0.52 -1.05
CA ASP A 308 -11.94 -0.91 -0.35
C ASP A 308 -11.87 -2.43 -0.05
N LYS A 309 -13.03 -3.10 -0.04
CA LYS A 309 -13.14 -4.57 0.07
C LYS A 309 -12.69 -5.31 -1.20
N ASN A 310 -12.49 -4.62 -2.33
CA ASN A 310 -12.15 -5.19 -3.63
C ASN A 310 -10.67 -4.93 -3.97
N PHE A 311 -9.75 -5.47 -3.17
CA PHE A 311 -8.30 -5.21 -3.28
C PHE A 311 -7.65 -5.62 -4.62
N LEU A 312 -8.33 -6.44 -5.43
CA LEU A 312 -7.84 -6.92 -6.73
C LEU A 312 -8.06 -5.91 -7.87
N GLU A 313 -8.97 -4.96 -7.70
CA GLU A 313 -9.25 -3.95 -8.72
C GLU A 313 -8.32 -2.75 -8.52
N ARG A 314 -7.44 -2.51 -9.49
CA ARG A 314 -6.53 -1.37 -9.46
C ARG A 314 -7.24 -0.15 -10.03
N THR A 315 -7.18 0.95 -9.29
CA THR A 315 -7.52 2.28 -9.81
C THR A 315 -6.40 2.79 -10.70
N ASN A 316 -6.66 3.88 -11.43
CA ASN A 316 -5.66 4.54 -12.27
C ASN A 316 -4.40 4.93 -11.47
N ASP A 317 -3.23 4.88 -12.10
CA ASP A 317 -1.96 5.16 -11.43
C ASP A 317 -1.68 6.64 -11.18
N SER A 318 -2.47 7.57 -11.72
CA SER A 318 -2.35 9.01 -11.48
C SER A 318 -2.89 9.47 -10.11
N ILE A 319 -3.76 8.68 -9.48
CA ILE A 319 -4.38 9.01 -8.17
C ILE A 319 -3.61 8.35 -7.00
N PRO A 320 -3.86 8.76 -5.74
CA PRO A 320 -3.16 8.20 -4.57
C PRO A 320 -3.24 6.67 -4.47
N MET A 321 -2.21 6.04 -3.90
CA MET A 321 -2.10 4.57 -3.81
C MET A 321 -3.25 3.90 -3.04
N PHE A 322 -3.80 4.57 -2.03
CA PHE A 322 -4.94 4.09 -1.23
C PHE A 322 -6.13 5.03 -1.39
N PRO A 323 -6.71 5.14 -2.59
CA PRO A 323 -7.60 6.25 -2.94
C PRO A 323 -8.81 6.33 -2.03
N PHE A 324 -9.39 5.20 -1.63
CA PHE A 324 -10.58 5.16 -0.78
C PHE A 324 -10.32 5.69 0.64
N ARG A 325 -9.15 5.39 1.22
CA ARG A 325 -8.75 5.95 2.53
C ARG A 325 -8.54 7.46 2.47
N PHE A 326 -7.90 7.93 1.39
CA PHE A 326 -7.74 9.36 1.15
C PHE A 326 -9.10 10.05 0.97
N LEU A 327 -9.99 9.52 0.12
CA LEU A 327 -11.29 10.12 -0.15
C LEU A 327 -12.16 10.28 1.10
N ILE A 328 -12.15 9.30 2.01
CA ILE A 328 -12.87 9.41 3.29
C ILE A 328 -12.35 10.61 4.09
N GLN A 329 -11.03 10.74 4.26
CA GLN A 329 -10.48 11.82 5.09
C GLN A 329 -10.53 13.18 4.39
N LEU A 330 -10.30 13.23 3.08
CA LEU A 330 -10.32 14.46 2.29
C LEU A 330 -11.74 15.02 2.14
N SER A 331 -12.77 14.19 1.95
CA SER A 331 -14.16 14.67 1.92
C SER A 331 -14.56 15.30 3.25
N LEU A 332 -14.21 14.66 4.38
CA LEU A 332 -14.42 15.25 5.71
C LEU A 332 -13.64 16.56 5.91
N PHE A 333 -12.41 16.64 5.37
CA PHE A 333 -11.57 17.82 5.47
C PHE A 333 -12.11 18.99 4.65
N THR A 334 -12.48 18.75 3.39
CA THR A 334 -13.00 19.81 2.50
C THR A 334 -14.38 20.28 2.96
N GLU A 335 -15.22 19.38 3.48
CA GLU A 335 -16.50 19.75 4.10
C GLU A 335 -16.27 20.65 5.32
N TYR A 336 -15.33 20.30 6.19
CA TYR A 336 -14.96 21.15 7.33
C TYR A 336 -14.46 22.52 6.87
N CYS A 337 -13.62 22.57 5.83
CA CYS A 337 -13.11 23.83 5.29
C CYS A 337 -14.26 24.70 4.75
N LYS A 338 -15.20 24.13 3.97
CA LYS A 338 -16.39 24.83 3.46
C LYS A 338 -17.26 25.39 4.59
N GLN A 339 -17.56 24.59 5.61
CA GLN A 339 -18.38 25.00 6.75
C GLN A 339 -17.75 26.14 7.57
N ASN A 340 -16.42 26.30 7.51
CA ASN A 340 -15.68 27.30 8.27
C ASN A 340 -15.07 28.41 7.38
N ASN A 341 -15.50 28.53 6.11
CA ASN A 341 -14.99 29.51 5.14
C ASN A 341 -13.47 29.52 5.00
N ILE A 342 -12.86 28.34 5.00
CA ILE A 342 -11.41 28.16 4.82
C ILE A 342 -11.16 27.78 3.36
N ASP A 343 -10.33 28.56 2.68
CA ASP A 343 -9.87 28.21 1.33
C ASP A 343 -8.86 27.05 1.40
N PHE A 344 -9.19 25.97 0.69
CA PHE A 344 -8.33 24.79 0.52
C PHE A 344 -7.99 24.53 -0.95
N LEU A 345 -8.58 25.28 -1.89
CA LEU A 345 -8.26 25.17 -3.32
C LEU A 345 -7.07 26.07 -3.66
N GLY A 346 -6.95 27.20 -2.96
CA GLY A 346 -5.90 28.17 -3.16
C GLY A 346 -6.19 29.12 -4.32
N ASN A 347 -5.18 29.87 -4.71
CA ASN A 347 -5.24 30.87 -5.78
C ASN A 347 -4.25 30.52 -6.91
N GLN A 348 -4.37 31.22 -8.04
CA GLN A 348 -3.54 31.03 -9.24
C GLN A 348 -2.02 31.15 -9.01
N ARG A 349 -1.56 31.62 -7.84
CA ARG A 349 -0.13 31.69 -7.49
C ARG A 349 0.43 30.32 -7.07
N LEU A 350 -0.39 29.44 -6.48
CA LEU A 350 0.12 28.21 -5.85
C LEU A 350 0.34 27.08 -6.87
N ASP A 351 -0.46 27.00 -7.92
CA ASP A 351 -0.34 25.93 -8.93
C ASP A 351 1.06 25.89 -9.59
N PRO A 352 1.63 27.02 -10.07
CA PRO A 352 2.99 27.00 -10.64
C PRO A 352 4.05 26.61 -9.61
N ILE A 353 3.83 26.90 -8.32
CA ILE A 353 4.73 26.52 -7.24
C ILE A 353 4.69 25.00 -7.03
N ILE A 354 3.49 24.41 -6.96
CA ILE A 354 3.30 22.96 -6.81
C ILE A 354 3.90 22.21 -8.01
N GLU A 355 3.67 22.69 -9.22
CA GLU A 355 4.26 22.13 -10.44
C GLU A 355 5.80 22.17 -10.40
N LYS A 356 6.36 23.33 -10.02
CA LYS A 356 7.81 23.49 -9.90
C LYS A 356 8.41 22.58 -8.83
N LEU A 357 7.79 22.47 -7.66
CA LEU A 357 8.23 21.54 -6.60
C LEU A 357 8.13 20.06 -7.03
N SER A 358 7.12 19.72 -7.84
CA SER A 358 6.94 18.38 -8.40
C SER A 358 7.98 18.01 -9.46
N SER A 359 8.54 19.01 -10.14
CA SER A 359 9.55 18.83 -11.19
C SER A 359 10.89 18.34 -10.66
N LYS A 360 11.79 17.92 -11.57
CA LYS A 360 13.18 17.60 -11.24
C LYS A 360 13.97 18.91 -11.15
N LEU A 361 14.56 19.17 -10.00
CA LEU A 361 15.43 20.32 -9.70
C LEU A 361 16.74 19.80 -9.13
N SER A 362 17.85 20.50 -9.37
CA SER A 362 19.07 20.24 -8.62
C SER A 362 18.84 20.51 -7.12
N PHE A 363 19.70 19.95 -6.26
CA PHE A 363 19.61 20.18 -4.82
C PHE A 363 19.59 21.68 -4.47
N SER A 364 20.50 22.46 -5.09
CA SER A 364 20.64 23.90 -4.80
C SER A 364 19.40 24.70 -5.20
N GLU A 365 18.88 24.46 -6.41
CA GLU A 365 17.66 25.13 -6.89
C GLU A 365 16.44 24.78 -6.02
N ARG A 366 16.31 23.51 -5.61
CA ARG A 366 15.25 23.06 -4.72
C ARG A 366 15.37 23.72 -3.35
N ARG A 367 16.55 23.69 -2.74
CA ARG A 367 16.77 24.26 -1.41
C ARG A 367 16.51 25.76 -1.39
N LYS A 368 16.93 26.48 -2.43
CA LYS A 368 16.61 27.90 -2.61
C LYS A 368 15.10 28.15 -2.67
N LEU A 369 14.39 27.42 -3.55
CA LEU A 369 12.94 27.55 -3.69
C LEU A 369 12.20 27.22 -2.38
N GLU A 370 12.56 26.15 -1.69
CA GLU A 370 11.92 25.81 -0.41
C GLU A 370 12.16 26.87 0.66
N SER A 371 13.37 27.43 0.77
CA SER A 371 13.66 28.51 1.71
C SER A 371 12.89 29.79 1.38
N GLU A 372 12.81 30.15 0.09
CA GLU A 372 11.97 31.26 -0.37
C GLU A 372 10.49 31.06 0.02
N LEU A 373 9.97 29.82 -0.11
CA LEU A 373 8.60 29.51 0.28
C LEU A 373 8.39 29.54 1.79
N ILE A 374 9.31 28.99 2.58
CA ILE A 374 9.22 29.02 4.05
C ILE A 374 9.08 30.45 4.58
N ASP A 375 9.80 31.39 3.98
CA ASP A 375 9.83 32.79 4.45
C ASP A 375 8.68 33.64 3.88
N ASN A 376 8.12 33.28 2.72
CA ASN A 376 7.14 34.10 2.01
C ASN A 376 5.72 33.50 1.91
N LEU A 377 5.51 32.24 2.30
CA LEU A 377 4.17 31.66 2.37
C LEU A 377 3.35 32.37 3.44
N LYS A 378 2.11 32.67 3.10
CA LYS A 378 1.12 33.20 4.03
C LYS A 378 0.33 32.05 4.64
N ILE A 379 -0.35 32.32 5.75
CA ILE A 379 -1.08 31.26 6.47
C ILE A 379 -2.22 30.69 5.63
N GLU A 380 -2.82 31.52 4.78
CA GLU A 380 -3.83 31.11 3.80
C GLU A 380 -3.31 30.17 2.70
N ASP A 381 -2.00 30.15 2.43
CA ASP A 381 -1.43 29.26 1.39
C ASP A 381 -1.19 27.83 1.91
N ILE A 382 -1.17 27.63 3.22
CA ILE A 382 -0.78 26.35 3.84
C ILE A 382 -1.82 25.26 3.60
N THR A 383 -3.09 25.57 3.83
CA THR A 383 -4.18 24.60 3.66
C THR A 383 -4.31 24.11 2.21
N PRO A 384 -4.25 24.99 1.19
CA PRO A 384 -4.20 24.55 -0.20
C PRO A 384 -2.96 23.73 -0.55
N LEU A 385 -1.77 24.11 -0.04
CA LEU A 385 -0.53 23.36 -0.29
C LEU A 385 -0.64 21.92 0.22
N GLU A 386 -1.16 21.73 1.43
CA GLU A 386 -1.39 20.41 2.01
C GLU A 386 -2.41 19.59 1.20
N TYR A 387 -3.54 20.20 0.85
CA TYR A 387 -4.60 19.54 0.08
C TYR A 387 -4.06 19.02 -1.26
N TRP A 388 -3.44 19.88 -2.06
CA TRP A 388 -2.90 19.48 -3.36
C TRP A 388 -1.73 18.51 -3.25
N THR A 389 -0.94 18.59 -2.19
CA THR A 389 0.11 17.58 -1.92
C THR A 389 -0.48 16.20 -1.66
N LEU A 390 -1.63 16.11 -1.00
CA LEU A 390 -2.36 14.84 -0.80
C LEU A 390 -3.04 14.35 -2.08
N ILE A 391 -3.52 15.25 -2.95
CA ILE A 391 -4.04 14.90 -4.28
C ILE A 391 -2.90 14.33 -5.14
N TYR A 392 -1.74 15.00 -5.16
CA TYR A 392 -0.55 14.61 -5.91
C TYR A 392 0.40 13.70 -5.10
N GLN A 393 -0.17 12.80 -4.29
CA GLN A 393 0.54 11.88 -3.39
C GLN A 393 1.76 11.20 -4.04
N LYS A 394 1.63 10.77 -5.29
CA LYS A 394 2.67 10.03 -6.03
C LYS A 394 3.83 10.91 -6.56
N LYS A 395 3.75 12.24 -6.47
CA LYS A 395 4.84 13.15 -6.86
C LYS A 395 5.88 13.25 -5.75
N LEU A 396 6.82 12.31 -5.71
CA LEU A 396 7.80 12.18 -4.61
C LEU A 396 8.56 13.49 -4.29
N ASN A 397 9.03 14.21 -5.31
CA ASN A 397 9.73 15.49 -5.14
C ASN A 397 8.87 16.54 -4.41
N LEU A 398 7.55 16.56 -4.68
CA LEU A 398 6.62 17.43 -4.00
C LEU A 398 6.47 17.02 -2.53
N GLN A 399 6.29 15.71 -2.27
CA GLN A 399 6.13 15.18 -0.91
C GLN A 399 7.31 15.55 -0.01
N GLU A 400 8.53 15.47 -0.52
CA GLU A 400 9.75 15.80 0.22
C GLU A 400 9.85 17.30 0.52
N SER A 401 9.70 18.14 -0.50
CA SER A 401 9.80 19.59 -0.31
C SER A 401 8.71 20.14 0.60
N VAL A 402 7.46 19.73 0.39
CA VAL A 402 6.32 20.19 1.20
C VAL A 402 6.49 19.75 2.66
N SER A 403 7.04 18.55 2.89
CA SER A 403 7.30 18.14 4.27
C SER A 403 8.24 19.07 5.01
N ARG A 404 9.36 19.48 4.39
CA ARG A 404 10.30 20.41 5.02
C ARG A 404 9.66 21.80 5.19
N ILE A 405 8.99 22.29 4.14
CA ILE A 405 8.34 23.60 4.15
C ILE A 405 7.35 23.68 5.31
N LEU A 406 6.45 22.70 5.44
CA LEU A 406 5.42 22.68 6.49
C LEU A 406 6.03 22.55 7.88
N ASP A 407 7.04 21.69 8.06
CA ASP A 407 7.67 21.49 9.37
C ASP A 407 8.28 22.79 9.92
N ILE A 408 9.06 23.48 9.09
CA ILE A 408 9.70 24.75 9.46
C ILE A 408 8.64 25.86 9.59
N TYR A 409 7.72 25.97 8.64
CA TYR A 409 6.67 26.99 8.65
C TYR A 409 5.83 26.92 9.93
N TYR A 410 5.35 25.72 10.27
CA TYR A 410 4.55 25.50 11.48
C TYR A 410 5.34 25.82 12.74
N THR A 411 6.63 25.48 12.79
CA THR A 411 7.49 25.81 13.92
C THR A 411 7.66 27.32 14.08
N LYS A 412 7.97 28.04 13.00
CA LYS A 412 8.14 29.51 13.02
C LYS A 412 6.87 30.26 13.39
N ASN A 413 5.70 29.75 13.00
CA ASN A 413 4.40 30.40 13.21
C ASN A 413 3.59 29.78 14.36
N TRP A 414 4.17 28.88 15.16
CA TRP A 414 3.43 28.09 16.13
C TRP A 414 2.66 28.93 17.16
N SER A 415 3.30 29.97 17.70
CA SER A 415 2.65 30.90 18.63
C SER A 415 1.44 31.61 18.01
N LYS A 416 1.53 32.00 16.73
CA LYS A 416 0.38 32.62 16.02
C LYS A 416 -0.76 31.62 15.87
N ILE A 417 -0.46 30.36 15.56
CA ILE A 417 -1.45 29.30 15.41
C ILE A 417 -2.13 29.00 16.75
N LEU A 418 -1.37 28.90 17.84
CA LEU A 418 -1.94 28.66 19.17
C LEU A 418 -2.88 29.80 19.61
N ASN A 419 -2.55 31.04 19.27
CA ASN A 419 -3.32 32.21 19.68
C ASN A 419 -4.47 32.59 18.73
N ASP A 420 -4.58 31.93 17.57
CA ASP A 420 -5.69 32.09 16.63
C ASP A 420 -6.63 30.88 16.74
N ASN A 421 -7.83 31.10 17.27
CA ASN A 421 -8.81 30.04 17.50
C ASN A 421 -9.23 29.31 16.21
N GLN A 422 -9.34 30.02 15.07
CA GLN A 422 -9.72 29.40 13.80
C GLN A 422 -8.58 28.53 13.27
N GLN A 423 -7.35 29.03 13.32
CA GLN A 423 -6.16 28.29 12.87
C GLN A 423 -5.86 27.10 13.78
N LEU A 424 -6.00 27.25 15.10
CA LEU A 424 -5.83 26.16 16.05
C LEU A 424 -6.84 25.05 15.80
N LYS A 425 -8.14 25.37 15.66
CA LYS A 425 -9.18 24.38 15.34
C LYS A 425 -8.90 23.67 14.01
N LEU A 426 -8.48 24.40 12.99
CA LEU A 426 -8.10 23.83 11.70
C LEU A 426 -6.90 22.88 11.84
N TYR A 427 -5.85 23.29 12.55
CA TYR A 427 -4.67 22.46 12.78
C TYR A 427 -5.01 21.17 13.56
N LEU A 428 -5.85 21.28 14.60
CA LEU A 428 -6.38 20.12 15.34
C LEU A 428 -7.15 19.18 14.42
N LYS A 429 -8.01 19.71 13.54
CA LYS A 429 -8.77 18.91 12.58
C LYS A 429 -7.85 18.20 11.57
N LYS A 430 -6.85 18.90 11.01
CA LYS A 430 -5.81 18.32 10.14
C LYS A 430 -5.09 17.17 10.83
N SER A 431 -4.64 17.40 12.08
CA SER A 431 -3.91 16.38 12.85
C SER A 431 -4.70 15.09 13.06
N LEU A 432 -6.03 15.19 13.17
CA LEU A 432 -6.91 14.04 13.30
C LEU A 432 -7.09 13.33 11.95
N LEU A 433 -7.53 14.06 10.92
CA LEU A 433 -7.91 13.49 9.63
C LEU A 433 -6.71 12.91 8.88
N PHE A 434 -5.58 13.61 8.88
CA PHE A 434 -4.39 13.17 8.14
C PHE A 434 -3.80 11.89 8.74
N SER A 435 -3.78 11.75 10.07
CA SER A 435 -3.34 10.51 10.74
C SER A 435 -4.24 9.30 10.44
N ARG A 436 -5.51 9.52 10.07
CA ARG A 436 -6.47 8.45 9.75
C ARG A 436 -6.38 7.95 8.31
N ILE A 437 -5.53 8.56 7.46
CA ILE A 437 -5.30 8.08 6.09
C ILE A 437 -4.61 6.71 6.11
N GLY A 438 -3.73 6.45 7.10
CA GLY A 438 -3.09 5.16 7.28
C GLY A 438 -2.00 4.86 6.24
N ILE A 439 -1.22 5.89 5.87
CA ILE A 439 -0.01 5.79 5.04
C ILE A 439 1.16 6.38 5.83
N ASN A 440 2.35 5.80 5.71
CA ASN A 440 3.56 6.35 6.34
C ASN A 440 3.83 7.79 5.84
N GLY A 441 4.51 8.61 6.64
CA GLY A 441 4.95 9.96 6.26
C GLY A 441 4.65 11.01 7.33
N ASN A 442 5.16 12.22 7.11
CA ASN A 442 5.08 13.32 8.07
C ASN A 442 3.65 13.85 8.31
N LEU A 443 2.69 13.55 7.44
CA LEU A 443 1.27 13.88 7.66
C LEU A 443 0.70 13.32 8.98
N ASN A 444 1.28 12.24 9.51
CA ASN A 444 0.81 11.60 10.74
C ASN A 444 1.22 12.36 12.01
N TYR A 445 2.18 13.28 11.92
CA TYR A 445 2.90 13.79 13.09
C TYR A 445 2.48 15.19 13.53
N TYR A 446 1.38 15.71 13.00
CA TYR A 446 0.88 17.05 13.33
C TYR A 446 0.62 17.21 14.84
N ALA A 447 0.07 16.18 15.48
CA ALA A 447 -0.22 16.21 16.92
C ALA A 447 1.05 16.38 17.78
N TYR A 448 2.22 15.94 17.30
CA TYR A 448 3.46 16.02 18.06
C TYR A 448 4.02 17.45 18.16
N LYS A 449 3.56 18.40 17.35
CA LYS A 449 3.89 19.83 17.54
C LYS A 449 3.44 20.36 18.90
N PHE A 450 2.43 19.74 19.51
CA PHE A 450 1.97 20.08 20.86
C PHE A 450 2.81 19.47 21.98
N MET A 451 3.65 18.47 21.70
CA MET A 451 4.45 17.84 22.75
C MET A 451 5.36 18.86 23.44
N GLY A 452 5.39 18.84 24.78
CA GLY A 452 6.23 19.73 25.58
C GLY A 452 5.82 21.20 25.59
N ASN A 453 4.62 21.56 25.11
CA ASN A 453 4.15 22.95 25.11
C ASN A 453 3.69 23.47 26.48
N GLY A 454 3.55 22.57 27.47
CA GLY A 454 3.26 22.92 28.86
C GLY A 454 1.82 23.38 29.12
N SER A 455 1.59 23.87 30.35
CA SER A 455 0.26 24.20 30.87
C SER A 455 -0.42 25.36 30.13
N LEU A 456 0.34 26.34 29.63
CA LEU A 456 -0.22 27.49 28.90
C LEU A 456 -0.98 27.03 27.64
N ALA A 457 -0.41 26.08 26.88
CA ALA A 457 -1.10 25.52 25.72
C ALA A 457 -2.35 24.71 26.13
N VAL A 458 -2.33 24.03 27.28
CA VAL A 458 -3.50 23.33 27.83
C VAL A 458 -4.63 24.33 28.16
N GLU A 459 -4.31 25.49 28.73
CA GLU A 459 -5.27 26.55 29.01
C GLU A 459 -5.89 27.11 27.73
N ILE A 460 -5.09 27.37 26.70
CA ILE A 460 -5.58 27.76 25.36
C ILE A 460 -6.56 26.69 24.82
N LEU A 461 -6.20 25.41 24.92
CA LEU A 461 -7.03 24.30 24.46
C LEU A 461 -8.32 24.12 25.29
N ASN A 462 -8.34 24.51 26.56
CA ASN A 462 -9.54 24.50 27.39
C ASN A 462 -10.57 25.56 26.94
N ASN A 463 -10.12 26.63 26.29
CA ASN A 463 -10.98 27.71 25.82
C ASN A 463 -11.67 27.40 24.46
N ILE A 464 -11.26 26.32 23.79
CA ILE A 464 -11.86 25.90 22.51
C ILE A 464 -13.21 25.24 22.77
N LYS A 465 -14.30 25.91 22.35
CA LYS A 465 -15.65 25.34 22.31
C LYS A 465 -15.92 24.66 20.97
N THR A 466 -16.41 23.42 21.00
CA THR A 466 -16.78 22.63 19.82
C THR A 466 -17.91 21.66 20.17
N GLU A 467 -18.86 21.49 19.24
CA GLU A 467 -19.90 20.45 19.30
C GLU A 467 -19.50 19.20 18.50
N ASN A 468 -18.38 19.25 17.78
CA ASN A 468 -17.84 18.14 17.01
C ASN A 468 -17.12 17.15 17.96
N PRO A 469 -17.63 15.92 18.18
CA PRO A 469 -17.05 14.98 19.15
C PRO A 469 -15.64 14.52 18.76
N ASP A 470 -15.36 14.44 17.46
CA ASP A 470 -14.03 14.10 16.94
C ASP A 470 -12.99 15.15 17.32
N LEU A 471 -13.36 16.44 17.27
CA LEU A 471 -12.48 17.53 17.68
C LEU A 471 -12.30 17.57 19.20
N GLU A 472 -13.35 17.32 19.96
CA GLU A 472 -13.27 17.21 21.43
C GLU A 472 -12.31 16.11 21.88
N ASN A 473 -12.45 14.91 21.31
CA ASN A 473 -11.55 13.79 21.56
C ASN A 473 -10.10 14.12 21.19
N GLN A 474 -9.90 14.81 20.06
CA GLN A 474 -8.56 15.22 19.64
C GLN A 474 -7.95 16.26 20.60
N ILE A 475 -8.74 17.20 21.12
CA ILE A 475 -8.30 18.15 22.15
C ILE A 475 -7.86 17.42 23.42
N ILE A 476 -8.64 16.43 23.88
CA ILE A 476 -8.29 15.62 25.06
C ILE A 476 -6.95 14.90 24.86
N ARG A 477 -6.75 14.27 23.70
CA ARG A 477 -5.47 13.63 23.33
C ARG A 477 -4.32 14.63 23.36
N ILE A 478 -4.51 15.79 22.76
CA ILE A 478 -3.46 16.80 22.63
C ILE A 478 -3.10 17.46 23.96
N LYS A 479 -4.06 17.69 24.86
CA LYS A 479 -3.77 18.18 26.23
C LYS A 479 -2.80 17.26 26.96
N LYS A 480 -2.93 15.93 26.79
CA LYS A 480 -1.99 14.97 27.36
C LYS A 480 -0.60 15.13 26.76
N LEU A 481 -0.50 15.30 25.44
CA LEU A 481 0.78 15.53 24.75
C LEU A 481 1.46 16.83 25.21
N CYS A 482 0.72 17.92 25.43
CA CYS A 482 1.26 19.19 25.93
C CYS A 482 2.07 19.03 27.23
N LEU A 483 1.63 18.15 28.11
CA LEU A 483 2.26 17.90 29.41
C LEU A 483 3.38 16.86 29.36
N GLN A 484 3.55 16.15 28.25
CA GLN A 484 4.65 15.22 28.06
C GLN A 484 5.91 15.98 27.69
N LYS A 485 7.02 15.63 28.35
CA LYS A 485 8.35 16.11 27.96
C LYS A 485 8.83 15.34 26.72
N LEU A 486 9.38 16.06 25.75
CA LEU A 486 10.09 15.41 24.65
C LEU A 486 11.41 14.81 25.19
N GLU A 487 11.46 13.49 25.25
CA GLU A 487 12.69 12.73 25.47
C GLU A 487 12.95 11.92 24.20
N TYR A 488 13.90 12.38 23.39
CA TYR A 488 14.29 11.62 22.21
C TYR A 488 15.10 10.39 22.67
N PRO A 489 14.66 9.17 22.33
CA PRO A 489 15.37 7.95 22.70
C PRO A 489 16.68 7.89 21.90
N ILE A 490 17.81 8.10 22.56
CA ILE A 490 19.11 7.87 21.93
C ILE A 490 19.47 6.41 22.18
N ASP A 491 19.87 5.67 21.14
CA ASP A 491 20.43 4.34 21.32
C ASP A 491 21.76 4.43 22.09
N ASP A 492 21.84 3.77 23.25
CA ASP A 492 23.07 3.67 24.03
C ASP A 492 24.20 3.03 23.22
N LYS A 493 23.85 2.18 22.24
CA LYS A 493 24.78 1.46 21.38
C LYS A 493 25.08 2.20 20.07
N LYS A 494 25.90 3.26 20.20
CA LYS A 494 26.38 4.06 19.05
C LYS A 494 27.24 3.28 18.04
N ILE A 495 27.87 2.18 18.49
CA ILE A 495 28.68 1.28 17.66
C ILE A 495 28.05 -0.11 17.63
N SER A 496 27.79 -0.62 16.43
CA SER A 496 27.19 -1.92 16.19
C SER A 496 27.84 -2.64 15.01
N ASN A 497 27.42 -3.87 14.72
CA ASN A 497 27.90 -4.61 13.55
C ASN A 497 27.53 -3.93 12.22
N ALA A 498 26.55 -3.04 12.22
CA ALA A 498 26.09 -2.28 11.06
C ALA A 498 26.55 -0.81 11.07
N ASN A 499 27.13 -0.32 12.18
CA ASN A 499 27.62 1.03 12.34
C ASN A 499 28.94 1.00 13.13
N PHE A 500 30.08 0.98 12.44
CA PHE A 500 31.40 0.71 13.02
C PHE A 500 32.49 1.61 12.44
N ASN A 501 33.54 1.83 13.24
CA ASN A 501 34.72 2.60 12.80
C ASN A 501 35.35 1.96 11.57
N SER A 502 35.84 2.81 10.67
CA SER A 502 36.58 2.36 9.50
C SER A 502 37.79 1.52 9.88
N GLN A 503 38.16 0.65 8.95
CA GLN A 503 39.25 -0.29 9.07
C GLN A 503 40.28 0.04 8.00
N LYS A 504 41.55 0.11 8.38
CA LYS A 504 42.64 0.23 7.42
C LYS A 504 42.87 -1.12 6.76
N ILE A 505 42.24 -1.31 5.60
CA ILE A 505 42.28 -2.56 4.83
C ILE A 505 43.15 -2.42 3.58
N ASN A 506 43.81 -3.49 3.13
CA ASN A 506 44.41 -3.52 1.80
C ASN A 506 43.31 -3.87 0.79
N ILE A 507 42.75 -2.85 0.11
CA ILE A 507 41.59 -3.04 -0.78
C ILE A 507 41.93 -4.04 -1.88
N LYS A 508 43.14 -3.97 -2.45
CA LYS A 508 43.58 -4.90 -3.49
C LYS A 508 43.52 -6.36 -3.02
N ASP A 509 44.19 -6.65 -1.91
CA ASP A 509 44.29 -8.02 -1.40
C ASP A 509 42.91 -8.58 -1.04
N GLU A 510 42.03 -7.75 -0.47
CA GLU A 510 40.68 -8.15 -0.12
C GLU A 510 39.79 -8.37 -1.35
N VAL A 511 39.91 -7.54 -2.40
CA VAL A 511 39.22 -7.77 -3.67
C VAL A 511 39.64 -9.11 -4.29
N ASP A 512 40.95 -9.40 -4.28
CA ASP A 512 41.49 -10.66 -4.81
C ASP A 512 40.99 -11.87 -4.01
N LYS A 513 40.93 -11.77 -2.67
CA LYS A 513 40.33 -12.81 -1.81
C LYS A 513 38.84 -12.99 -2.10
N ILE A 514 38.08 -11.90 -2.16
CA ILE A 514 36.63 -11.93 -2.42
C ILE A 514 36.34 -12.63 -3.75
N ARG A 515 37.15 -12.38 -4.79
CA ARG A 515 37.02 -13.04 -6.09
C ARG A 515 37.20 -14.56 -6.02
N ILE A 516 38.04 -15.07 -5.13
CA ILE A 516 38.28 -16.51 -4.96
C ILE A 516 37.13 -17.18 -4.18
N ILE A 517 36.59 -16.51 -3.16
CA ILE A 517 35.60 -17.12 -2.24
C ILE A 517 34.15 -16.95 -2.70
N SER A 518 33.88 -16.00 -3.60
CA SER A 518 32.50 -15.72 -4.03
C SER A 518 31.95 -16.84 -4.90
N LYS A 519 30.70 -17.24 -4.65
CA LYS A 519 30.05 -18.35 -5.34
C LYS A 519 29.66 -18.00 -6.78
N ASP A 520 29.30 -16.74 -7.00
CA ASP A 520 28.86 -16.17 -8.26
C ASP A 520 29.13 -14.65 -8.30
N GLU A 521 28.76 -14.00 -9.41
CA GLU A 521 28.95 -12.56 -9.61
C GLU A 521 28.13 -11.69 -8.65
N ASP A 522 26.96 -12.13 -8.21
CA ASP A 522 26.12 -11.34 -7.30
C ASP A 522 26.63 -11.40 -5.86
N ASP A 523 27.13 -12.55 -5.43
CA ASP A 523 27.89 -12.73 -4.19
C ASP A 523 29.17 -11.90 -4.22
N PHE A 524 29.91 -11.92 -5.33
CA PHE A 524 31.09 -11.06 -5.53
C PHE A 524 30.75 -9.57 -5.36
N ARG A 525 29.73 -9.08 -6.06
CA ARG A 525 29.28 -7.68 -5.98
C ARG A 525 28.84 -7.30 -4.56
N TYR A 526 28.10 -8.17 -3.86
CA TYR A 526 27.68 -7.93 -2.49
C TYR A 526 28.86 -7.83 -1.51
N ASN A 527 29.82 -8.74 -1.64
CA ASN A 527 31.03 -8.75 -0.80
C ASN A 527 31.91 -7.52 -1.08
N ILE A 528 31.95 -7.02 -2.32
CA ILE A 528 32.62 -5.76 -2.65
C ILE A 528 31.95 -4.55 -1.97
N LEU A 529 30.62 -4.46 -1.94
CA LEU A 529 29.93 -3.40 -1.19
C LEU A 529 30.26 -3.48 0.30
N THR A 530 30.31 -4.70 0.84
CA THR A 530 30.71 -4.96 2.24
C THR A 530 32.17 -4.60 2.49
N LEU A 531 33.04 -4.71 1.49
CA LEU A 531 34.42 -4.24 1.58
C LEU A 531 34.48 -2.71 1.60
N PHE A 532 33.77 -2.04 0.69
CA PHE A 532 33.72 -0.59 0.62
C PHE A 532 33.09 0.02 1.87
N SER A 533 32.14 -0.65 2.51
CA SER A 533 31.59 -0.21 3.80
C SER A 533 32.58 -0.29 4.98
N LYS A 534 33.79 -0.83 4.80
CA LYS A 534 34.84 -0.87 5.83
C LYS A 534 35.92 0.21 5.66
N ILE A 535 36.03 0.82 4.48
CA ILE A 535 37.12 1.75 4.18
C ILE A 535 37.03 3.01 5.04
N GLY A 536 38.17 3.66 5.31
CA GLY A 536 38.23 5.00 5.88
C GLY A 536 38.29 6.11 4.83
N TYR A 537 38.15 7.36 5.28
CA TYR A 537 38.18 8.55 4.41
C TYR A 537 39.41 8.56 3.47
N SER A 538 40.60 8.30 4.02
CA SER A 538 41.86 8.29 3.27
C SER A 538 41.94 7.24 2.14
N GLN A 539 41.04 6.25 2.14
CA GLN A 539 41.03 5.15 1.17
C GLN A 539 40.02 5.35 0.04
N ILE A 540 39.24 6.44 0.05
CA ILE A 540 38.26 6.75 -0.99
C ILE A 540 38.85 6.70 -2.41
N PRO A 541 40.03 7.31 -2.70
CA PRO A 541 40.60 7.26 -4.04
C PRO A 541 40.92 5.84 -4.54
N GLU A 542 41.41 4.99 -3.63
CA GLU A 542 41.69 3.60 -3.95
C GLU A 542 40.40 2.81 -4.18
N ALA A 543 39.38 2.99 -3.34
CA ALA A 543 38.09 2.35 -3.49
C ALA A 543 37.41 2.71 -4.83
N ILE A 544 37.40 3.99 -5.22
CA ILE A 544 36.88 4.44 -6.52
C ILE A 544 37.63 3.74 -7.66
N LYS A 545 38.97 3.71 -7.61
CA LYS A 545 39.79 3.04 -8.62
C LYS A 545 39.46 1.56 -8.81
N PHE A 546 39.12 0.85 -7.73
CA PHE A 546 38.68 -0.55 -7.81
C PHE A 546 37.24 -0.67 -8.27
N ALA A 547 36.33 0.17 -7.78
CA ALA A 547 34.94 0.21 -8.20
C ALA A 547 34.84 0.40 -9.73
N ASP A 548 35.64 1.27 -10.34
CA ASP A 548 35.68 1.52 -11.79
C ASP A 548 35.93 0.26 -12.62
N LYS A 549 36.70 -0.70 -12.07
CA LYS A 549 37.05 -1.95 -12.75
C LYS A 549 35.97 -3.03 -12.65
N ILE A 550 34.96 -2.83 -11.81
CA ILE A 550 33.92 -3.83 -11.53
C ILE A 550 32.64 -3.44 -12.25
N LYS A 551 32.05 -4.39 -12.99
CA LYS A 551 30.76 -4.23 -13.64
C LYS A 551 29.64 -4.56 -12.65
N PHE A 552 28.78 -3.59 -12.38
CA PHE A 552 27.54 -3.77 -11.65
C PHE A 552 26.39 -3.74 -12.65
N GLU A 553 25.49 -4.72 -12.58
CA GLU A 553 24.25 -4.68 -13.35
C GLU A 553 23.28 -3.69 -12.72
N LYS A 554 22.72 -2.79 -13.53
CA LYS A 554 21.81 -1.71 -13.11
C LYS A 554 20.53 -2.18 -12.41
N VAL A 555 20.25 -3.49 -12.38
CA VAL A 555 18.95 -4.04 -11.98
C VAL A 555 18.84 -4.24 -10.46
N SER A 556 19.94 -4.16 -9.71
CA SER A 556 19.91 -4.26 -8.24
C SER A 556 20.17 -2.91 -7.57
N PHE A 557 19.54 -2.71 -6.40
CA PHE A 557 19.60 -1.54 -5.49
C PHE A 557 21.01 -1.29 -4.89
N ARG A 558 22.05 -1.63 -5.64
CA ARG A 558 23.43 -1.78 -5.22
C ARG A 558 24.29 -0.91 -6.13
N ASP A 559 24.24 0.40 -5.92
CA ASP A 559 25.21 1.30 -6.56
C ASP A 559 26.59 1.08 -5.89
N LYS A 560 27.60 0.72 -6.69
CA LYS A 560 28.97 0.50 -6.21
C LYS A 560 29.63 1.76 -5.62
N TYR A 561 29.06 2.93 -5.88
CA TYR A 561 29.49 4.21 -5.32
C TYR A 561 28.59 4.71 -4.18
N SER A 562 27.61 3.93 -3.73
CA SER A 562 26.69 4.36 -2.66
C SER A 562 27.39 4.76 -1.37
N PHE A 563 28.58 4.24 -1.11
CA PHE A 563 29.38 4.58 0.08
C PHE A 563 29.79 6.06 0.10
N LEU A 564 29.94 6.73 -1.05
CA LEU A 564 30.31 8.15 -1.11
C LEU A 564 29.20 9.03 -0.53
N GLU A 565 27.96 8.74 -0.88
CA GLU A 565 26.79 9.44 -0.34
C GLU A 565 26.48 8.97 1.09
N ARG A 566 26.37 7.67 1.32
CA ARG A 566 25.83 7.12 2.57
C ARG A 566 26.85 7.06 3.72
N ASP A 567 28.09 6.67 3.45
CA ASP A 567 29.09 6.53 4.52
C ASP A 567 29.79 7.85 4.79
N PHE A 568 29.99 8.66 3.75
CA PHE A 568 30.78 9.89 3.81
C PHE A 568 29.95 11.16 3.64
N GLY A 569 28.68 11.11 3.21
CA GLY A 569 27.80 12.29 3.21
C GLY A 569 27.97 13.23 2.04
N PHE A 570 28.51 12.77 0.89
CA PHE A 570 28.60 13.59 -0.33
C PHE A 570 27.29 13.59 -1.13
N PHE A 571 26.27 14.26 -0.59
CA PHE A 571 24.88 14.20 -1.02
C PHE A 571 24.53 14.97 -2.31
N ASN A 572 25.32 15.98 -2.70
CA ASN A 572 24.99 16.87 -3.83
C ASN A 572 25.69 16.50 -5.15
N ILE A 573 26.39 15.36 -5.19
CA ILE A 573 27.08 14.89 -6.38
C ILE A 573 26.18 13.89 -7.09
N GLU A 574 25.62 14.32 -8.22
CA GLU A 574 24.77 13.47 -9.05
C GLU A 574 25.61 12.57 -9.97
N ASN A 575 25.11 11.37 -10.25
CA ASN A 575 25.64 10.45 -11.26
C ASN A 575 27.12 10.04 -11.07
N TRP A 576 27.42 9.40 -9.94
CA TRP A 576 28.74 8.79 -9.66
C TRP A 576 29.24 7.79 -10.71
N ASN A 577 28.38 7.30 -11.60
CA ASN A 577 28.77 6.47 -12.73
C ASN A 577 29.53 7.23 -13.83
N SER A 578 29.44 8.57 -13.88
CA SER A 578 30.22 9.39 -14.80
C SER A 578 31.70 9.44 -14.40
N GLU A 579 32.60 9.08 -15.32
CA GLU A 579 34.04 9.16 -15.09
C GLU A 579 34.51 10.60 -14.87
N GLU A 580 33.93 11.56 -15.59
CA GLU A 580 34.21 12.99 -15.44
C GLU A 580 33.91 13.46 -14.02
N ILE A 581 32.73 13.13 -13.49
CA ILE A 581 32.32 13.47 -12.11
C ILE A 581 33.29 12.89 -11.08
N ARG A 582 33.74 11.64 -11.27
CA ARG A 582 34.70 11.02 -10.34
C ARG A 582 36.07 11.67 -10.42
N LYS A 583 36.55 12.03 -11.61
CA LYS A 583 37.82 12.76 -11.79
C LYS A 583 37.78 14.13 -11.13
N ASP A 584 36.70 14.87 -11.34
CA ASP A 584 36.49 16.17 -10.72
C ASP A 584 36.46 16.06 -9.19
N PHE A 585 35.70 15.10 -8.66
CA PHE A 585 35.67 14.83 -7.22
C PHE A 585 37.06 14.52 -6.67
N LEU A 586 37.83 13.64 -7.33
CA LEU A 586 39.18 13.28 -6.89
C LEU A 586 40.16 14.44 -6.95
N SER A 587 40.04 15.32 -7.95
CA SER A 587 40.85 16.54 -8.06
C SER A 587 40.59 17.49 -6.88
N ILE A 588 39.32 17.67 -6.51
CA ILE A 588 38.92 18.51 -5.37
C ILE A 588 39.36 17.82 -4.06
N TYR A 589 39.14 16.51 -3.93
CA TYR A 589 39.55 15.70 -2.78
C TYR A 589 41.07 15.82 -2.50
N GLN A 590 41.91 15.82 -3.54
CA GLN A 590 43.37 15.92 -3.38
C GLN A 590 43.86 17.32 -3.01
N SER A 591 43.11 18.36 -3.39
CA SER A 591 43.48 19.75 -3.16
C SER A 591 42.95 20.33 -1.84
N HIS A 592 42.07 19.60 -1.15
CA HIS A 592 41.41 20.05 0.07
C HIS A 592 41.70 19.10 1.24
N THR A 593 41.81 19.64 2.45
CA THR A 593 41.69 18.82 3.66
C THR A 593 40.26 18.25 3.78
N GLU A 594 40.06 17.23 4.61
CA GLU A 594 38.73 16.64 4.82
C GLU A 594 37.66 17.68 5.16
N LYS A 595 37.97 18.60 6.09
CA LYS A 595 37.07 19.70 6.46
C LYS A 595 36.77 20.59 5.26
N GLN A 596 37.81 21.05 4.55
CA GLN A 596 37.65 21.94 3.40
C GLN A 596 36.86 21.28 2.25
N LEU A 597 36.96 19.96 2.08
CA LEU A 597 36.19 19.24 1.07
C LEU A 597 34.69 19.27 1.38
N TYR A 598 34.30 19.03 2.64
CA TYR A 598 32.91 19.15 3.05
C TYR A 598 32.41 20.60 2.93
N GLU A 599 33.22 21.59 3.33
CA GLU A 599 32.88 23.00 3.16
C GLU A 599 32.66 23.35 1.68
N TYR A 600 33.53 22.89 0.79
CA TYR A 600 33.39 23.09 -0.65
C TYR A 600 32.06 22.55 -1.18
N TYR A 601 31.67 21.32 -0.83
CA TYR A 601 30.43 20.72 -1.33
C TYR A 601 29.18 21.33 -0.70
N LEU A 602 29.22 21.75 0.57
CA LEU A 602 28.14 22.51 1.19
C LEU A 602 27.95 23.88 0.53
N ASP A 603 29.05 24.60 0.27
CA ASP A 603 29.04 25.90 -0.41
C ASP A 603 28.54 25.75 -1.85
N LYS A 604 29.02 24.74 -2.59
CA LYS A 604 28.56 24.41 -3.95
C LYS A 604 27.07 24.05 -4.00
N ALA A 605 26.55 23.41 -2.94
CA ALA A 605 25.13 23.11 -2.80
C ALA A 605 24.28 24.34 -2.43
N GLY A 606 24.89 25.45 -2.02
CA GLY A 606 24.19 26.64 -1.53
C GLY A 606 23.58 26.44 -0.13
N VAL A 607 24.18 25.59 0.71
CA VAL A 607 23.73 25.40 2.10
C VAL A 607 24.16 26.59 2.94
N ASP A 608 23.22 27.23 3.63
CA ASP A 608 23.50 28.38 4.48
C ASP A 608 23.85 27.96 5.91
N TYR A 609 25.13 27.73 6.19
CA TYR A 609 25.64 27.30 7.51
C TYR A 609 26.74 28.22 8.08
N LYS A 610 27.09 29.29 7.36
CA LYS A 610 28.14 30.25 7.72
C LYS A 610 27.56 31.62 8.06
N ASN A 611 28.34 32.41 8.78
CA ASN A 611 28.14 33.85 8.92
C ASN A 611 28.65 34.58 7.66
N ASN A 612 28.34 35.87 7.55
CA ASN A 612 28.84 36.72 6.45
C ASN A 612 30.37 36.83 6.42
N ASP A 613 31.05 36.55 7.53
CA ASP A 613 32.52 36.52 7.64
C ASP A 613 33.14 35.16 7.28
N GLY A 614 32.32 34.19 6.83
CA GLY A 614 32.75 32.86 6.41
C GLY A 614 32.94 31.86 7.55
N ARG A 615 32.84 32.26 8.83
CA ARG A 615 32.93 31.34 9.98
C ARG A 615 31.65 30.54 10.14
N ILE A 616 31.76 29.35 10.72
CA ILE A 616 30.62 28.50 11.07
C ILE A 616 29.60 29.28 11.93
N ASN A 617 28.31 29.15 11.59
CA ASN A 617 27.20 29.66 12.36
C ASN A 617 26.45 28.47 13.00
N TYR A 618 26.66 28.27 14.30
CA TYR A 618 26.05 27.15 15.03
C TYR A 618 24.53 27.25 15.12
N ASP A 619 23.96 28.46 15.12
CA ASP A 619 22.51 28.64 15.13
C ASP A 619 21.88 28.13 13.82
N LYS A 620 22.49 28.45 12.66
CA LYS A 620 22.06 27.91 11.36
C LYS A 620 22.25 26.40 11.28
N ILE A 621 23.37 25.89 11.80
CA ILE A 621 23.62 24.45 11.89
C ILE A 621 22.57 23.76 12.74
N TYR A 622 22.19 24.32 13.89
CA TYR A 622 21.17 23.76 14.76
C TYR A 622 19.85 23.57 14.01
N GLU A 623 19.42 24.57 13.24
CA GLU A 623 18.21 24.49 12.42
C GLU A 623 18.32 23.41 11.32
N ILE A 624 19.49 23.27 10.67
CA ILE A 624 19.73 22.22 9.67
C ILE A 624 19.61 20.83 10.31
N LEU A 625 20.27 20.60 11.45
CA LEU A 625 20.21 19.34 12.18
C LEU A 625 18.79 18.99 12.60
N LYS A 626 17.98 19.99 12.95
CA LYS A 626 16.61 19.82 13.41
C LYS A 626 15.62 19.49 12.29
N PHE A 627 15.76 20.12 11.12
CA PHE A 627 14.69 20.12 10.10
C PHE A 627 15.03 19.43 8.78
N ASN A 628 16.31 19.22 8.45
CA ASN A 628 16.69 18.82 7.09
C ASN A 628 16.88 17.30 6.89
N ILE A 629 16.60 16.48 7.91
CA ILE A 629 16.38 15.03 7.76
C ILE A 629 14.92 14.82 7.36
N ILE A 630 14.61 14.71 6.07
CA ILE A 630 13.24 14.80 5.58
C ILE A 630 12.62 13.41 5.45
N TYR A 631 11.52 13.16 6.16
CA TYR A 631 10.55 12.15 5.74
C TYR A 631 9.58 12.78 4.73
N PRO A 632 9.25 12.11 3.61
CA PRO A 632 8.23 12.60 2.69
C PRO A 632 6.90 12.85 3.41
N TYR A 633 6.13 13.83 2.94
CA TYR A 633 4.83 14.16 3.52
C TYR A 633 3.91 12.93 3.56
N THR A 634 3.90 12.17 2.47
CA THR A 634 3.43 10.77 2.41
C THR A 634 4.57 9.89 1.85
N GLY A 635 4.84 8.75 2.45
CA GLY A 635 5.92 7.81 2.11
C GLY A 635 6.86 7.49 3.27
N SER A 636 7.83 6.60 3.03
CA SER A 636 8.78 6.11 4.06
C SER A 636 10.26 6.32 3.72
N ASN A 637 10.58 6.93 2.58
CA ASN A 637 11.96 7.06 2.10
C ASN A 637 12.60 8.33 2.67
N ILE A 638 13.40 8.17 3.72
CA ILE A 638 14.09 9.28 4.40
C ILE A 638 15.15 9.89 3.49
N LYS A 639 15.24 11.22 3.49
CA LYS A 639 16.34 11.97 2.87
C LYS A 639 17.16 12.70 3.91
N GLU A 640 18.42 12.31 4.00
CA GLU A 640 19.37 12.85 4.99
C GLU A 640 20.05 14.13 4.50
N ASN A 641 20.01 14.38 3.18
CA ASN A 641 20.49 15.59 2.50
C ASN A 641 21.85 16.08 3.06
N GLU A 642 21.95 17.37 3.42
CA GLU A 642 23.16 18.02 3.92
C GLU A 642 23.54 17.66 5.36
N VAL A 643 22.65 17.00 6.11
CA VAL A 643 22.81 16.80 7.56
C VAL A 643 24.05 15.98 7.87
N GLY A 644 24.33 14.96 7.05
CA GLY A 644 25.55 14.16 7.16
C GLY A 644 26.83 15.00 7.03
N ALA A 645 26.91 15.84 6.00
CA ALA A 645 28.05 16.73 5.79
C ALA A 645 28.20 17.77 6.91
N ILE A 646 27.10 18.31 7.43
CA ILE A 646 27.10 19.22 8.59
C ILE A 646 27.63 18.54 9.85
N ILE A 647 27.21 17.30 10.11
CA ILE A 647 27.77 16.49 11.21
C ILE A 647 29.28 16.31 11.04
N LYS A 648 29.76 16.02 9.83
CA LYS A 648 31.21 15.90 9.57
C LYS A 648 31.96 17.20 9.84
N ILE A 649 31.39 18.36 9.48
CA ILE A 649 31.96 19.67 9.81
C ILE A 649 32.07 19.86 11.33
N LEU A 650 31.00 19.54 12.08
CA LEU A 650 31.01 19.64 13.54
C LEU A 650 32.08 18.75 14.16
N GLU A 651 32.20 17.50 13.68
CA GLU A 651 33.19 16.56 14.19
C GLU A 651 34.63 17.02 14.00
N LEU A 652 34.92 17.56 12.83
CA LEU A 652 36.25 18.05 12.48
C LEU A 652 36.57 19.36 13.18
N ASN A 653 35.55 20.21 13.42
CA ASN A 653 35.73 21.49 14.10
C ASN A 653 35.89 21.34 15.61
N GLU A 654 35.01 20.58 16.25
CA GLU A 654 35.01 20.35 17.70
C GLU A 654 35.94 19.21 18.13
N LYS A 655 36.52 18.49 17.16
CA LYS A 655 37.45 17.36 17.37
C LYS A 655 36.86 16.25 18.26
N THR A 656 35.55 16.04 18.16
CA THR A 656 34.81 14.98 18.86
C THR A 656 33.76 14.37 17.95
N ARG A 657 33.42 13.10 18.16
CA ARG A 657 32.35 12.40 17.43
C ARG A 657 31.20 11.98 18.33
N LEU A 658 31.17 12.48 19.56
CA LEU A 658 30.18 12.12 20.59
C LEU A 658 30.08 10.60 20.84
N GLY A 659 31.15 9.84 20.53
CA GLY A 659 31.20 8.37 20.65
C GLY A 659 30.73 7.59 19.42
N TYR A 660 30.30 8.25 18.35
CA TYR A 660 29.95 7.60 17.08
C TYR A 660 31.18 7.20 16.24
N PRO A 661 31.00 6.27 15.28
CA PRO A 661 32.02 5.91 14.30
C PRO A 661 32.58 7.11 13.51
N ASP A 662 33.78 6.95 12.94
CA ASP A 662 34.40 7.95 12.07
C ASP A 662 33.66 8.25 10.75
N LYS A 663 32.71 7.38 10.38
CA LYS A 663 31.81 7.51 9.23
C LYS A 663 30.37 7.75 9.66
N LEU A 664 29.52 8.16 8.73
CA LEU A 664 28.09 8.38 8.96
C LEU A 664 27.30 7.06 8.95
N CYS A 665 27.70 6.12 8.10
CA CYS A 665 27.12 4.78 7.98
C CYS A 665 28.18 3.78 7.47
N ASN A 666 27.81 2.50 7.40
CA ASN A 666 28.55 1.45 6.74
C ASN A 666 27.64 0.75 5.73
N SER A 667 27.44 1.36 4.56
CA SER A 667 26.52 0.94 3.50
C SER A 667 26.96 -0.34 2.78
N ALA A 668 26.89 -1.48 3.46
CA ALA A 668 27.06 -2.82 2.88
C ALA A 668 25.77 -3.34 2.22
N GLY A 669 25.01 -2.47 1.52
CA GLY A 669 23.63 -2.78 1.11
C GLY A 669 22.64 -2.89 2.28
N ILE A 670 23.01 -2.42 3.47
CA ILE A 670 22.13 -2.34 4.65
C ILE A 670 21.14 -1.19 4.46
N TYR A 671 19.89 -1.39 4.86
CA TYR A 671 18.79 -0.45 4.57
C TYR A 671 18.78 0.80 5.48
N ILE A 672 19.47 0.84 6.63
CA ILE A 672 19.27 1.92 7.63
C ILE A 672 20.55 2.25 8.42
N CYS A 673 21.11 3.46 8.25
CA CYS A 673 21.87 4.17 9.31
C CYS A 673 21.48 5.67 9.27
N THR A 674 20.32 6.02 9.82
CA THR A 674 19.86 7.41 9.79
C THR A 674 20.71 8.29 10.71
N PRO A 675 21.12 9.51 10.32
CA PRO A 675 21.87 10.43 11.17
C PRO A 675 21.01 11.08 12.27
N THR A 676 19.74 10.69 12.45
CA THR A 676 18.79 11.32 13.38
C THR A 676 19.31 11.39 14.81
N ASP A 677 19.78 10.27 15.37
CA ASP A 677 20.29 10.21 16.74
C ASP A 677 21.54 11.10 16.91
N ARG A 678 22.42 11.05 15.90
CA ARG A 678 23.64 11.85 15.86
C ARG A 678 23.34 13.35 15.72
N ALA A 679 22.36 13.71 14.91
CA ALA A 679 21.90 15.09 14.74
C ALA A 679 21.25 15.62 16.03
N TRP A 680 20.47 14.79 16.73
CA TRP A 680 19.88 15.13 18.03
C TRP A 680 20.96 15.36 19.10
N GLU A 681 21.94 14.46 19.20
CA GLU A 681 23.04 14.63 20.15
C GLU A 681 23.94 15.83 19.84
N TRP A 682 24.14 16.16 18.57
CA TRP A 682 24.82 17.40 18.19
C TRP A 682 24.01 18.64 18.58
N GLN A 683 22.68 18.67 18.38
CA GLN A 683 21.84 19.77 18.88
C GLN A 683 22.00 19.95 20.39
N LYS A 684 21.98 18.85 21.16
CA LYS A 684 22.23 18.87 22.60
C LYS A 684 23.63 19.38 22.93
N TYR A 685 24.66 18.88 22.26
CA TYR A 685 26.05 19.30 22.47
C TYR A 685 26.22 20.82 22.25
N LEU A 686 25.67 21.37 21.18
CA LEU A 686 25.74 22.81 20.89
C LEU A 686 25.07 23.64 21.99
N ASN A 687 23.92 23.19 22.50
CA ASN A 687 23.21 23.84 23.60
C ASN A 687 23.98 23.75 24.93
N ASP A 688 24.39 22.54 25.33
CA ASP A 688 25.03 22.28 26.62
C ASP A 688 26.40 22.98 26.73
N ASN A 689 27.11 23.13 25.61
CA ASN A 689 28.38 23.87 25.53
C ASN A 689 28.21 25.37 25.26
N LYS A 690 26.97 25.89 25.24
CA LYS A 690 26.66 27.32 25.03
C LYS A 690 27.26 27.91 23.74
N LEU A 691 27.24 27.12 22.66
CA LEU A 691 27.75 27.52 21.34
C LEU A 691 26.70 28.26 20.50
N LEU A 692 25.42 28.16 20.90
CA LEU A 692 24.29 28.86 20.28
C LEU A 692 24.24 30.31 20.78
N LYS A 693 23.98 31.26 19.88
CA LYS A 693 23.86 32.69 20.19
C LYS A 693 22.42 33.11 20.43
N GLN A 694 21.47 32.36 19.89
CA GLN A 694 20.04 32.63 20.06
C GLN A 694 19.32 31.44 20.69
N GLU A 695 18.16 31.72 21.28
CA GLU A 695 17.26 30.66 21.72
C GLU A 695 16.60 30.02 20.50
N HIS A 696 16.62 28.69 20.45
CA HIS A 696 15.98 27.91 19.39
C HIS A 696 14.64 27.37 19.86
N SER A 697 13.70 27.25 18.91
CA SER A 697 12.35 26.76 19.21
C SER A 697 12.40 25.35 19.82
N TYR A 698 11.67 25.14 20.92
CA TYR A 698 11.47 23.81 21.51
C TYR A 698 10.39 22.99 20.80
N ILE A 699 9.69 23.58 19.81
CA ILE A 699 8.62 22.89 19.07
C ILE A 699 9.20 21.74 18.27
N VAL A 700 8.59 20.57 18.44
CA VAL A 700 9.07 19.29 17.89
C VAL A 700 9.04 19.31 16.36
N SER A 701 10.10 18.87 15.69
CA SER A 701 10.09 18.64 14.23
C SER A 701 9.26 17.40 13.88
N PHE A 702 8.56 17.41 12.73
CA PHE A 702 7.84 16.23 12.26
C PHE A 702 8.75 15.01 12.08
N ASN A 703 10.03 15.24 11.77
CA ASN A 703 11.00 14.17 11.51
C ASN A 703 11.27 13.27 12.73
N TYR A 704 10.97 13.75 13.94
CA TYR A 704 11.06 12.94 15.16
C TYR A 704 9.76 12.14 15.45
N GLY A 705 8.66 12.43 14.75
CA GLY A 705 7.36 11.82 15.00
C GLY A 705 7.34 10.30 14.83
N TYR A 706 8.08 9.76 13.85
CA TYR A 706 8.19 8.31 13.63
C TYR A 706 8.79 7.58 14.85
N TYR A 707 9.79 8.19 15.48
CA TYR A 707 10.43 7.64 16.68
C TYR A 707 9.52 7.76 17.90
N LEU A 708 8.82 8.89 18.01
CA LEU A 708 7.86 9.12 19.09
C LEU A 708 6.68 8.16 19.02
N ASP A 709 6.19 7.81 17.83
CA ASP A 709 5.13 6.80 17.70
C ASP A 709 5.56 5.44 18.28
N LYS A 710 6.81 5.02 18.07
CA LYS A 710 7.32 3.76 18.64
C LYS A 710 7.45 3.82 20.16
N VAL A 711 7.95 4.92 20.71
CA VAL A 711 8.21 5.03 22.16
C VAL A 711 6.97 5.37 22.97
N VAL A 712 6.07 6.19 22.41
CA VAL A 712 4.87 6.67 23.10
C VAL A 712 3.73 5.66 23.05
N GLN A 713 3.67 4.78 22.03
CA GLN A 713 2.66 3.70 22.00
C GLN A 713 3.01 2.51 22.90
N ASP A 714 4.28 2.34 23.27
CA ASP A 714 4.76 1.29 24.17
C ASP A 714 4.72 1.69 25.67
N ARG A 715 4.23 2.89 26.00
CA ARG A 715 4.03 3.41 27.37
C ARG A 715 2.55 3.74 27.62
#